data_AF-A0A956EGH2-F1
#
_entry.id   AF-A0A956EGH2-F1
#
_cell.length_a   1.000
_cell.length_b   1.000
_cell.length_c   1.000
_cell.angle_alpha   90.00
_cell.angle_beta   90.00
_cell.angle_gamma   90.00
#
_symmetry.space_group_name_H-M   'P 1'
#
loop_
_entity.id
_entity.type
_entity.pdbx_description
1 polymer ?
#
loop_
_entity_poly.entity_id
_entity_poly.type
_entity_poly.pdbx_seq_one_letter_code
_entity_poly.pdbx_strand_id
1 'polypeptide(L)'
;MRTPGLRSPFAPLIALALIAPACTGDDTGTASASSTGTDSDGTSSTSSASTSGGTTSGTTSAGSMTETGGATTSAGTETGTSGSTSDTTGDTTGGEPVCGDGVVDPGEECDDGNAEDGDSCTNACTAAVCGDGVLQVGVEECDDGNADNTDECTNTCTAAACGDGFLQMGEACDDGVGNTDNGVCTLACQFNVCGDGAVYNTGDGTEECDDGMENGPGKSCNEMCVLNVCGDGDKGPGEACDDGNLEAGDGCSPGCELEECGNKVVDPGEECDDGANGDQDDGCTDLCAPPMCGDGYIQESLMEECDLEGKNSNTGECTLSCKNAVCGDGYILENVEQCDDGANNANNNACKLDCTLNYCGDGFQGPGEACDDGNDSNEDSCTNVCKLATCGDGFKQPGEECDLGANNSNNGECTLACKLPVCGDGFVQMGEECDDGNQSNGDACLNSCKVAACGDGFIHVGVEECDDANMVNTDTCTNTCKAAKCGDGFIQPSNGEQCDDANMVNTDACTNSCKAAVCGDGIVYAGVEQCDDGNMLDTDMCVAGCKTAKCGDGFLYMGVEQCDDGNLQNGDGCTAQCVKEAVVKTFNCTKAVQNFVVPAGVTSIVVEAWGAQGGTPSNNYGGICGGNPDVGGRGGYAKGTLAVSPGQNLAIYVGCAGGQGNSPGWNGGGNSCSQTTTCSGGGGASDVRKGGTGLANRVIVAGGGGGAEYSCGGKGGGVGGGLNGGNGTGGDNASSEGKGGTQNAGGAGGFFNVFPQFPGQPGQLGIGGAAAAGGLHSGSGGGGYYGGGGGAPDGNGGGGSSYLGGVTNGSTLAGVQPGNGKVVLNY
;
A
#
# COMPACT_ATOMS: atom_id res chain seq x y z
N MET A 1 0.61 -24.39 -32.23
CA MET A 1 1.26 -23.45 -33.16
C MET A 1 0.18 -22.58 -33.81
N ARG A 2 0.46 -21.30 -34.07
CA ARG A 2 -0.39 -20.31 -34.79
C ARG A 2 -1.73 -19.90 -34.12
N THR A 3 -1.90 -18.59 -34.00
CA THR A 3 -3.11 -17.79 -33.71
C THR A 3 -3.68 -17.26 -35.06
N PRO A 4 -4.70 -16.36 -35.16
CA PRO A 4 -5.49 -15.60 -34.15
C PRO A 4 -7.04 -15.51 -34.41
N GLY A 5 -7.76 -14.68 -33.62
CA GLY A 5 -9.13 -14.20 -33.90
C GLY A 5 -10.09 -14.34 -32.69
N LEU A 6 -10.30 -13.36 -31.79
CA LEU A 6 -11.02 -12.07 -31.81
C LEU A 6 -12.58 -12.09 -31.69
N ARG A 7 -13.06 -11.59 -30.53
CA ARG A 7 -14.33 -10.89 -30.20
C ARG A 7 -15.69 -11.63 -30.21
N SER A 8 -16.48 -11.23 -29.22
CA SER A 8 -17.94 -11.43 -29.02
C SER A 8 -18.65 -10.06 -29.11
N PRO A 9 -19.98 -10.01 -29.35
CA PRO A 9 -20.79 -8.86 -28.93
C PRO A 9 -22.12 -9.19 -28.19
N PHE A 10 -22.34 -8.48 -27.07
CA PHE A 10 -23.56 -7.87 -26.49
C PHE A 10 -24.91 -8.02 -27.25
N ALA A 11 -26.04 -8.44 -26.63
CA ALA A 11 -26.96 -7.77 -25.66
C ALA A 11 -28.06 -6.89 -26.37
N PRO A 12 -28.92 -6.05 -25.72
CA PRO A 12 -29.60 -6.08 -24.39
C PRO A 12 -31.15 -5.85 -24.50
N LEU A 13 -31.90 -5.71 -23.38
CA LEU A 13 -33.05 -4.76 -23.31
C LEU A 13 -33.51 -4.34 -21.88
N ILE A 14 -33.51 -3.02 -21.65
CA ILE A 14 -34.44 -2.11 -20.89
C ILE A 14 -35.57 -2.79 -20.05
N ALA A 15 -35.82 -2.57 -18.75
CA ALA A 15 -35.61 -1.50 -17.73
C ALA A 15 -36.80 -0.55 -17.44
N LEU A 16 -37.20 -0.45 -16.16
CA LEU A 16 -37.98 0.68 -15.58
C LEU A 16 -37.80 0.73 -14.04
N ALA A 17 -37.89 1.90 -13.42
CA ALA A 17 -37.72 2.12 -11.98
C ALA A 17 -38.71 3.15 -11.43
N LEU A 18 -38.96 3.19 -10.10
CA LEU A 18 -39.40 4.40 -9.34
C LEU A 18 -39.53 4.16 -7.81
N ILE A 19 -39.15 5.19 -7.03
CA ILE A 19 -39.56 5.54 -5.64
C ILE A 19 -38.97 4.74 -4.44
N ALA A 20 -38.27 5.50 -3.59
CA ALA A 20 -38.09 5.33 -2.13
C ALA A 20 -38.57 6.66 -1.45
N PRO A 21 -38.77 6.81 -0.12
CA PRO A 21 -37.80 6.55 0.98
C PRO A 21 -38.48 5.98 2.28
N ALA A 22 -37.97 5.95 3.52
CA ALA A 22 -36.78 6.53 4.19
C ALA A 22 -36.39 5.81 5.52
N CYS A 23 -35.13 5.98 5.98
CA CYS A 23 -34.61 5.86 7.39
C CYS A 23 -34.64 4.47 8.07
N THR A 24 -33.74 4.07 9.00
CA THR A 24 -32.51 4.63 9.67
C THR A 24 -31.36 3.58 9.57
N GLY A 25 -30.05 3.90 9.51
CA GLY A 25 -29.13 4.33 10.59
C GLY A 25 -28.55 3.13 11.40
N ASP A 26 -27.27 3.03 11.82
CA ASP A 26 -26.07 3.88 11.69
C ASP A 26 -24.74 3.06 11.82
N ASP A 27 -23.68 3.54 11.13
CA ASP A 27 -22.21 3.52 11.40
C ASP A 27 -21.32 2.33 11.92
N THR A 28 -20.08 2.31 11.38
CA THR A 28 -18.77 1.78 11.86
C THR A 28 -18.41 0.27 11.92
N GLY A 29 -17.11 -0.08 11.70
CA GLY A 29 -16.48 -1.15 12.51
C GLY A 29 -15.49 -2.22 11.97
N THR A 30 -14.63 -1.99 10.98
CA THR A 30 -13.31 -2.70 10.72
C THR A 30 -12.94 -4.10 11.33
N ALA A 31 -12.51 -5.04 10.46
CA ALA A 31 -11.23 -5.83 10.49
C ALA A 31 -11.23 -7.40 10.45
N SER A 32 -10.24 -7.93 9.72
CA SER A 32 -9.46 -9.20 9.87
C SER A 32 -10.03 -10.64 9.67
N ALA A 33 -9.79 -11.18 8.45
CA ALA A 33 -8.80 -12.25 8.14
C ALA A 33 -9.01 -13.77 8.46
N SER A 34 -8.16 -14.61 7.82
CA SER A 34 -8.07 -16.11 7.81
C SER A 34 -9.23 -16.86 7.10
N SER A 35 -9.07 -18.03 6.46
CA SER A 35 -7.93 -18.92 6.05
C SER A 35 -8.43 -19.82 4.87
N THR A 36 -7.79 -20.84 4.27
CA THR A 36 -6.51 -21.62 4.35
C THR A 36 -5.87 -21.68 2.92
N GLY A 37 -5.09 -22.64 2.38
CA GLY A 37 -4.37 -23.85 2.85
C GLY A 37 -3.85 -24.72 1.68
N THR A 38 -2.61 -25.23 1.70
CA THR A 38 -2.02 -26.16 0.69
C THR A 38 -0.83 -26.99 1.21
N ASP A 39 -0.68 -28.22 0.72
CA ASP A 39 0.25 -29.28 1.19
C ASP A 39 0.96 -30.00 0.00
N SER A 40 2.01 -30.82 0.12
CA SER A 40 3.13 -31.04 1.08
C SER A 40 4.24 -31.81 0.29
N ASP A 41 5.20 -32.64 0.71
CA ASP A 41 5.69 -33.37 1.93
C ASP A 41 7.19 -33.72 1.68
N GLY A 42 7.91 -34.45 2.57
CA GLY A 42 9.01 -35.32 2.09
C GLY A 42 10.21 -35.67 3.02
N THR A 43 10.03 -35.79 4.34
CA THR A 43 10.90 -36.50 5.32
C THR A 43 12.41 -36.81 5.07
N SER A 44 13.28 -36.30 5.98
CA SER A 44 14.52 -36.94 6.51
C SER A 44 15.78 -37.06 5.59
N SER A 45 17.04 -37.16 6.07
CA SER A 45 17.60 -37.46 7.42
C SER A 45 19.07 -36.96 7.63
N THR A 46 19.57 -37.07 8.88
CA THR A 46 20.99 -37.09 9.37
C THR A 46 21.63 -35.84 10.05
N SER A 47 22.52 -36.14 11.02
CA SER A 47 23.46 -35.28 11.78
C SER A 47 22.92 -34.25 12.80
N SER A 48 22.54 -34.79 13.96
CA SER A 48 22.89 -34.38 15.34
C SER A 48 23.41 -32.96 15.66
N ALA A 49 22.86 -32.39 16.72
CA ALA A 49 23.18 -31.08 17.29
C ALA A 49 24.50 -30.98 18.10
N SER A 50 24.91 -29.73 18.36
CA SER A 50 25.65 -29.31 19.56
C SER A 50 25.31 -27.84 19.86
N THR A 51 25.31 -27.47 21.14
CA THR A 51 24.65 -26.26 21.68
C THR A 51 25.60 -25.07 21.90
N SER A 52 25.01 -23.93 22.28
CA SER A 52 25.60 -22.82 23.06
C SER A 52 26.88 -22.15 22.55
N GLY A 53 26.78 -20.87 22.16
CA GLY A 53 27.92 -19.96 22.14
C GLY A 53 28.16 -19.35 23.51
N GLY A 54 29.42 -19.28 23.97
CA GLY A 54 29.77 -18.65 25.24
C GLY A 54 31.28 -18.42 25.41
N THR A 55 31.68 -17.14 25.44
CA THR A 55 33.01 -16.66 25.86
C THR A 55 32.87 -15.24 26.41
N THR A 56 33.40 -14.86 27.57
CA THR A 56 34.03 -15.69 28.63
C THR A 56 33.87 -14.96 29.97
N SER A 57 33.75 -15.73 31.06
CA SER A 57 33.63 -15.21 32.42
C SER A 57 34.87 -14.43 32.91
N GLY A 58 34.67 -13.57 33.91
CA GLY A 58 35.76 -13.21 34.83
C GLY A 58 36.00 -14.33 35.86
N THR A 59 37.15 -14.33 36.53
CA THR A 59 37.43 -15.09 37.77
C THR A 59 38.76 -14.65 38.37
N THR A 60 38.86 -14.50 39.69
CA THR A 60 40.10 -14.11 40.39
C THR A 60 40.21 -14.73 41.78
N SER A 61 41.29 -15.48 42.02
CA SER A 61 41.85 -15.83 43.35
C SER A 61 43.18 -16.59 43.16
N ALA A 62 44.19 -16.49 44.02
CA ALA A 62 44.37 -15.62 45.19
C ALA A 62 45.87 -15.40 45.53
N GLY A 63 46.19 -14.33 46.27
CA GLY A 63 47.43 -14.13 47.04
C GLY A 63 48.74 -13.79 46.28
N SER A 64 49.81 -13.30 46.93
CA SER A 64 49.91 -12.60 48.23
C SER A 64 51.29 -11.92 48.40
N MET A 65 51.34 -10.71 48.99
CA MET A 65 52.53 -9.91 49.41
C MET A 65 53.53 -9.49 48.28
N THR A 66 54.42 -8.49 48.40
CA THR A 66 54.89 -7.64 49.53
C THR A 66 54.94 -6.13 49.16
N GLU A 67 55.14 -5.25 50.14
CA GLU A 67 55.24 -3.79 50.01
C GLU A 67 56.42 -3.25 49.17
N THR A 68 56.27 -2.05 48.59
CA THR A 68 57.02 -0.83 49.06
C THR A 68 56.65 0.45 48.29
N GLY A 69 56.50 1.57 49.03
CA GLY A 69 56.94 2.91 48.56
C GLY A 69 55.92 3.85 47.90
N GLY A 70 55.42 4.80 48.70
CA GLY A 70 54.64 6.02 48.36
C GLY A 70 54.54 6.46 46.88
N ALA A 71 53.33 6.58 46.33
CA ALA A 71 52.35 7.65 46.60
C ALA A 71 52.70 9.04 46.02
N THR A 72 51.83 9.56 45.15
CA THR A 72 51.36 10.96 45.25
C THR A 72 50.07 11.21 44.44
N THR A 73 48.96 11.32 45.18
CA THR A 73 47.90 12.34 45.03
C THR A 73 47.21 12.61 43.67
N SER A 74 45.88 12.53 43.67
CA SER A 74 45.02 13.47 42.94
C SER A 74 43.70 13.71 43.69
N ALA A 75 43.73 14.68 44.60
CA ALA A 75 42.55 15.27 45.21
C ALA A 75 42.74 16.80 45.21
N GLY A 76 41.70 17.54 44.82
CA GLY A 76 41.61 18.99 45.00
C GLY A 76 42.55 19.86 44.15
N THR A 77 41.98 20.60 43.21
CA THR A 77 42.45 21.95 42.87
C THR A 77 41.20 22.82 42.79
N GLU A 78 40.77 23.41 43.91
CA GLU A 78 41.23 24.70 44.42
C GLU A 78 41.05 25.88 43.45
N THR A 79 40.34 26.91 43.91
CA THR A 79 40.92 28.26 43.98
C THR A 79 40.10 29.14 44.92
N GLY A 80 40.67 29.45 46.08
CA GLY A 80 40.26 30.60 46.90
C GLY A 80 41.28 31.74 46.76
N THR A 81 40.88 33.00 46.95
CA THR A 81 41.84 34.11 47.14
C THR A 81 41.21 35.26 47.92
N SER A 82 41.62 35.43 49.19
CA SER A 82 42.23 36.67 49.74
C SER A 82 42.02 36.83 51.26
N GLY A 83 43.06 37.16 52.05
CA GLY A 83 42.88 37.95 53.29
C GLY A 83 43.36 37.43 54.66
N SER A 84 44.68 37.22 54.84
CA SER A 84 45.51 37.64 56.02
C SER A 84 45.16 37.39 57.52
N THR A 85 46.23 37.03 58.27
CA THR A 85 46.71 37.51 59.62
C THR A 85 46.31 36.92 61.00
N SER A 86 47.30 36.26 61.64
CA SER A 86 47.90 36.44 63.01
C SER A 86 47.37 35.84 64.34
N ASP A 87 48.31 35.14 65.01
CA ASP A 87 48.74 35.19 66.44
C ASP A 87 48.27 34.22 67.56
N THR A 88 48.89 34.32 68.77
CA THR A 88 49.50 33.19 69.54
C THR A 88 49.21 33.09 71.08
N THR A 89 49.82 32.07 71.76
CA THR A 89 50.06 31.81 73.24
C THR A 89 49.05 30.96 74.06
N GLY A 90 49.40 30.16 75.12
CA GLY A 90 50.70 29.58 75.58
C GLY A 90 50.84 29.12 77.07
N ASP A 91 51.61 28.02 77.33
CA ASP A 91 52.53 27.72 78.50
C ASP A 91 52.19 26.84 79.78
N THR A 92 53.26 26.15 80.28
CA THR A 92 53.71 25.56 81.61
C THR A 92 53.04 24.41 82.45
N THR A 93 53.58 23.17 82.28
CA THR A 93 54.14 22.14 83.24
C THR A 93 53.62 21.83 84.67
N GLY A 94 53.59 20.53 85.05
CA GLY A 94 53.99 20.08 86.41
C GLY A 94 53.65 18.63 86.88
N GLY A 95 54.62 17.69 86.81
CA GLY A 95 54.55 16.34 87.44
C GLY A 95 54.06 15.21 86.50
N GLU A 96 54.64 14.02 86.59
CA GLU A 96 54.32 12.86 85.72
C GLU A 96 53.98 11.61 86.57
N PRO A 97 52.93 10.84 86.22
CA PRO A 97 52.44 9.66 86.95
C PRO A 97 53.16 8.36 86.54
N VAL A 98 52.85 7.22 87.17
CA VAL A 98 53.50 5.91 86.93
C VAL A 98 52.52 4.74 87.10
N CYS A 99 52.07 4.19 85.97
CA CYS A 99 51.18 3.03 85.90
C CYS A 99 51.72 1.74 86.55
N GLY A 100 50.82 0.98 87.19
CA GLY A 100 51.03 -0.36 87.71
C GLY A 100 51.45 -0.43 89.18
N ASP A 101 51.15 0.62 89.94
CA ASP A 101 51.51 0.85 91.34
C ASP A 101 50.37 0.48 92.32
N GLY A 102 49.14 0.45 91.81
CA GLY A 102 47.90 0.21 92.56
C GLY A 102 47.16 1.48 93.00
N VAL A 103 47.54 2.64 92.46
CA VAL A 103 46.98 3.96 92.80
C VAL A 103 46.81 4.83 91.56
N VAL A 104 45.57 4.96 91.07
CA VAL A 104 45.23 5.85 89.94
C VAL A 104 45.65 7.30 90.22
N ASP A 105 46.69 7.76 89.53
CA ASP A 105 47.29 9.08 89.69
C ASP A 105 46.72 10.08 88.65
N PRO A 106 46.94 11.41 88.78
CA PRO A 106 46.30 12.43 87.92
C PRO A 106 46.72 12.42 86.43
N GLY A 107 46.13 11.51 85.67
CA GLY A 107 46.38 11.30 84.23
C GLY A 107 46.01 9.90 83.76
N GLU A 108 45.81 8.98 84.69
CA GLU A 108 45.45 7.58 84.47
C GLU A 108 43.93 7.38 84.61
N GLU A 109 43.37 6.38 83.92
CA GLU A 109 41.93 6.05 83.98
C GLU A 109 41.66 4.86 84.91
N CYS A 110 42.65 3.98 85.07
CA CYS A 110 42.68 2.85 85.99
C CYS A 110 44.12 2.58 86.44
N ASP A 111 44.29 1.78 87.49
CA ASP A 111 45.53 1.12 87.90
C ASP A 111 45.09 -0.02 88.82
N ASP A 112 45.54 -1.25 88.56
CA ASP A 112 45.19 -2.44 89.34
C ASP A 112 46.37 -3.04 90.16
N GLY A 113 47.56 -2.42 90.08
CA GLY A 113 48.79 -2.86 90.72
C GLY A 113 49.61 -3.89 89.94
N ASN A 114 49.38 -3.98 88.63
CA ASN A 114 50.02 -4.94 87.73
C ASN A 114 50.45 -4.27 86.39
N ALA A 115 51.04 -5.02 85.46
CA ALA A 115 51.57 -4.49 84.18
C ALA A 115 51.47 -5.50 83.01
N GLU A 116 50.58 -6.49 83.13
CA GLU A 116 50.09 -7.27 81.99
C GLU A 116 49.09 -6.39 81.20
N ASP A 117 48.85 -6.70 79.92
CA ASP A 117 48.04 -5.84 79.02
C ASP A 117 46.65 -6.41 78.70
N GLY A 118 46.38 -7.64 79.12
CA GLY A 118 45.21 -8.44 78.71
C GLY A 118 44.17 -8.65 79.82
N ASP A 119 44.04 -7.71 80.74
CA ASP A 119 42.99 -7.68 81.77
C ASP A 119 42.22 -6.35 81.75
N SER A 120 41.63 -5.94 82.88
CA SER A 120 40.76 -4.75 82.94
C SER A 120 41.49 -3.38 82.89
N CYS A 121 42.82 -3.36 82.97
CA CYS A 121 43.61 -2.14 82.86
C CYS A 121 44.87 -2.38 82.02
N THR A 122 45.13 -1.54 81.00
CA THR A 122 46.31 -1.70 80.15
C THR A 122 47.59 -1.32 80.90
N ASN A 123 48.77 -1.75 80.41
CA ASN A 123 50.05 -1.31 80.97
C ASN A 123 50.38 0.18 80.70
N ALA A 124 49.49 0.89 79.99
CA ALA A 124 49.47 2.34 79.85
C ALA A 124 48.46 3.03 80.80
N CYS A 125 47.76 2.28 81.66
CA CYS A 125 46.75 2.74 82.60
C CYS A 125 45.56 3.49 81.96
N THR A 126 45.21 3.07 80.75
CA THR A 126 43.88 3.30 80.16
C THR A 126 42.97 2.14 80.52
N ALA A 127 41.66 2.39 80.57
CA ALA A 127 40.71 1.28 80.65
C ALA A 127 40.89 0.33 79.44
N ALA A 128 40.55 -0.93 79.62
CA ALA A 128 40.38 -1.93 78.56
C ALA A 128 39.43 -1.41 77.45
N VAL A 129 39.82 -1.50 76.17
CA VAL A 129 39.06 -0.98 75.02
C VAL A 129 38.94 -2.03 73.92
N CYS A 130 37.70 -2.36 73.56
CA CYS A 130 37.36 -3.16 72.38
C CYS A 130 37.83 -2.51 71.07
N GLY A 131 38.54 -3.28 70.25
CA GLY A 131 39.06 -2.89 68.94
C GLY A 131 40.49 -2.36 68.96
N ASP A 132 41.29 -2.68 69.99
CA ASP A 132 42.68 -2.18 70.14
C ASP A 132 43.76 -3.20 69.74
N GLY A 133 43.39 -4.47 69.58
CA GLY A 133 44.25 -5.58 69.16
C GLY A 133 44.68 -6.51 70.30
N VAL A 134 44.19 -6.30 71.52
CA VAL A 134 44.63 -7.01 72.73
C VAL A 134 43.43 -7.60 73.48
N LEU A 135 43.07 -8.86 73.18
CA LEU A 135 41.96 -9.57 73.83
C LEU A 135 42.03 -9.55 75.38
N GLN A 136 41.18 -8.75 76.01
CA GLN A 136 41.13 -8.53 77.46
C GLN A 136 40.31 -9.63 78.17
N VAL A 137 41.00 -10.64 78.72
CA VAL A 137 40.39 -11.93 79.09
C VAL A 137 39.38 -11.82 80.23
N GLY A 138 38.09 -11.88 79.89
CA GLY A 138 36.98 -11.78 80.84
C GLY A 138 36.37 -10.38 80.95
N VAL A 139 36.84 -9.43 80.15
CA VAL A 139 36.15 -8.17 79.81
C VAL A 139 35.35 -8.35 78.51
N GLU A 140 35.93 -9.08 77.55
CA GLU A 140 35.42 -9.28 76.18
C GLU A 140 35.60 -10.75 75.71
N GLU A 141 34.94 -11.10 74.60
CA GLU A 141 34.93 -12.46 74.03
C GLU A 141 35.82 -12.59 72.79
N CYS A 142 36.08 -11.48 72.07
CA CYS A 142 36.99 -11.37 70.93
C CYS A 142 37.55 -9.94 70.84
N ASP A 143 38.66 -9.75 70.12
CA ASP A 143 39.17 -8.46 69.63
C ASP A 143 40.01 -8.76 68.38
N ASP A 144 39.83 -8.01 67.29
CA ASP A 144 40.58 -8.12 66.03
C ASP A 144 41.35 -6.84 65.63
N GLY A 145 41.44 -5.87 66.55
CA GLY A 145 42.21 -4.63 66.39
C GLY A 145 41.59 -3.60 65.46
N ASN A 146 40.27 -3.65 65.24
CA ASN A 146 39.57 -2.69 64.38
C ASN A 146 38.17 -2.31 64.91
N ALA A 147 37.37 -1.62 64.08
CA ALA A 147 36.08 -1.07 64.49
C ALA A 147 34.98 -1.21 63.39
N ASP A 148 35.09 -2.27 62.59
CA ASP A 148 34.01 -2.79 61.75
C ASP A 148 33.15 -3.80 62.56
N ASN A 149 31.98 -4.17 62.04
CA ASN A 149 31.12 -5.19 62.68
C ASN A 149 30.79 -6.32 61.69
N THR A 150 31.56 -6.44 60.60
CA THR A 150 31.29 -7.34 59.47
C THR A 150 32.40 -8.39 59.25
N ASP A 151 33.32 -8.50 60.21
CA ASP A 151 34.45 -9.42 60.28
C ASP A 151 34.34 -10.38 61.48
N GLU A 152 35.43 -10.75 62.16
CA GLU A 152 35.40 -11.87 63.14
C GLU A 152 34.91 -11.44 64.53
N CYS A 153 34.87 -10.13 64.80
CA CYS A 153 34.38 -9.52 66.03
C CYS A 153 33.45 -8.34 65.75
N THR A 154 32.71 -7.88 66.77
CA THR A 154 31.84 -6.68 66.69
C THR A 154 32.42 -5.53 67.52
N ASN A 155 31.97 -4.29 67.29
CA ASN A 155 32.37 -3.11 68.07
C ASN A 155 31.95 -3.12 69.56
N THR A 156 31.31 -4.20 70.01
CA THR A 156 31.01 -4.48 71.43
C THR A 156 31.77 -5.70 71.96
N CYS A 157 32.72 -6.21 71.18
CA CYS A 157 33.61 -7.33 71.46
C CYS A 157 32.91 -8.63 71.92
N THR A 158 31.75 -8.85 71.31
CA THR A 158 31.06 -10.14 71.19
C THR A 158 31.36 -10.74 69.82
N ALA A 159 31.55 -12.07 69.76
CA ALA A 159 31.88 -12.75 68.51
C ALA A 159 30.74 -12.70 67.49
N ALA A 160 31.10 -12.56 66.21
CA ALA A 160 30.19 -12.56 65.06
C ALA A 160 29.22 -13.76 65.07
N ALA A 161 27.91 -13.51 65.00
CA ALA A 161 26.90 -14.57 65.08
C ALA A 161 25.55 -14.23 64.45
N CYS A 162 25.18 -14.97 63.41
CA CYS A 162 23.85 -15.06 62.82
C CYS A 162 22.68 -14.76 63.78
N GLY A 163 21.96 -13.69 63.47
CA GLY A 163 20.92 -13.07 64.30
C GLY A 163 21.37 -11.83 65.09
N ASP A 164 22.62 -11.38 64.97
CA ASP A 164 23.15 -10.21 65.68
C ASP A 164 22.80 -8.84 65.05
N GLY A 165 22.42 -8.81 63.76
CA GLY A 165 22.08 -7.59 63.02
C GLY A 165 23.16 -7.07 62.08
N PHE A 166 24.27 -7.80 61.92
CA PHE A 166 25.36 -7.51 60.99
C PHE A 166 25.59 -8.68 60.03
N LEU A 167 26.06 -8.40 58.81
CA LEU A 167 26.29 -9.42 57.78
C LEU A 167 27.74 -9.90 57.84
N GLN A 168 27.98 -11.07 58.45
CA GLN A 168 29.31 -11.57 58.76
C GLN A 168 29.90 -12.45 57.63
N MET A 169 31.21 -12.70 57.67
CA MET A 169 31.92 -13.47 56.63
C MET A 169 31.60 -14.98 56.65
N GLY A 170 30.44 -15.33 56.06
CA GLY A 170 29.93 -16.70 55.95
C GLY A 170 28.39 -16.73 55.79
N GLU A 171 27.74 -15.63 56.09
CA GLU A 171 26.30 -15.43 56.02
C GLU A 171 25.93 -14.85 54.65
N ALA A 172 24.73 -15.20 54.15
CA ALA A 172 24.20 -14.63 52.92
C ALA A 172 23.32 -13.40 53.19
N CYS A 173 22.71 -13.37 54.37
CA CYS A 173 21.81 -12.32 54.87
C CYS A 173 21.89 -12.28 56.40
N ASP A 174 21.53 -11.15 57.00
CA ASP A 174 21.18 -11.08 58.41
C ASP A 174 20.17 -9.94 58.63
N ASP A 175 18.97 -10.27 59.10
CA ASP A 175 17.92 -9.35 59.55
C ASP A 175 17.89 -9.27 61.10
N GLY A 176 18.94 -9.74 61.77
CA GLY A 176 19.07 -9.85 63.22
C GLY A 176 17.96 -10.69 63.85
N VAL A 177 17.29 -10.12 64.85
CA VAL A 177 16.08 -10.71 65.46
C VAL A 177 14.88 -10.82 64.51
N GLY A 178 15.02 -10.38 63.25
CA GLY A 178 14.07 -10.58 62.15
C GLY A 178 14.23 -11.91 61.40
N ASN A 179 15.36 -12.61 61.55
CA ASN A 179 15.59 -13.92 60.93
C ASN A 179 14.49 -14.92 61.34
N THR A 180 13.86 -15.59 60.37
CA THR A 180 12.81 -16.59 60.60
C THR A 180 12.76 -17.60 59.45
N ASP A 181 12.37 -18.84 59.73
CA ASP A 181 12.29 -19.91 58.71
C ASP A 181 11.19 -19.67 57.64
N ASN A 182 10.37 -18.63 57.78
CA ASN A 182 9.38 -18.21 56.77
C ASN A 182 9.67 -16.81 56.19
N GLY A 183 10.78 -16.18 56.56
CA GLY A 183 11.20 -14.84 56.12
C GLY A 183 12.26 -14.88 55.04
N VAL A 184 12.69 -13.70 54.56
CA VAL A 184 13.75 -13.54 53.53
C VAL A 184 15.05 -14.21 53.99
N CYS A 185 15.39 -14.02 55.27
CA CYS A 185 16.55 -14.61 55.91
C CYS A 185 16.12 -15.68 56.93
N THR A 186 16.60 -16.91 56.72
CA THR A 186 16.35 -18.07 57.58
C THR A 186 17.08 -17.95 58.93
N LEU A 187 16.72 -18.79 59.93
CA LEU A 187 17.47 -18.89 61.19
C LEU A 187 18.91 -19.44 61.05
N ALA A 188 19.35 -19.75 59.82
CA ALA A 188 20.72 -20.14 59.47
C ALA A 188 21.46 -19.08 58.64
N CYS A 189 20.91 -17.86 58.53
CA CYS A 189 21.48 -16.73 57.79
C CYS A 189 21.78 -17.03 56.31
N GLN A 190 20.94 -17.89 55.73
CA GLN A 190 20.85 -18.14 54.29
C GLN A 190 19.56 -17.53 53.76
N PHE A 191 19.57 -17.07 52.51
CA PHE A 191 18.35 -16.68 51.81
C PHE A 191 17.43 -17.89 51.65
N ASN A 192 16.16 -17.69 52.01
CA ASN A 192 15.11 -18.69 51.92
C ASN A 192 14.74 -18.94 50.45
N VAL A 193 14.81 -20.19 49.99
CA VAL A 193 14.60 -20.53 48.57
C VAL A 193 13.91 -21.89 48.39
N CYS A 194 12.81 -21.89 47.63
CA CYS A 194 12.10 -23.09 47.19
C CYS A 194 13.00 -24.31 46.92
N GLY A 195 12.79 -25.37 47.71
CA GLY A 195 13.54 -26.62 47.67
C GLY A 195 14.60 -26.74 48.78
N ASP A 196 14.77 -25.74 49.65
CA ASP A 196 15.60 -25.84 50.85
C ASP A 196 14.88 -26.50 52.04
N GLY A 197 13.54 -26.53 52.03
CA GLY A 197 12.68 -27.14 53.04
C GLY A 197 12.13 -26.17 54.09
N ALA A 198 12.22 -24.86 53.86
CA ALA A 198 11.64 -23.81 54.67
C ALA A 198 10.69 -22.95 53.82
N VAL A 199 9.45 -22.71 54.29
CA VAL A 199 8.38 -22.16 53.42
C VAL A 199 8.44 -20.64 53.39
N TYR A 200 9.02 -20.04 52.34
CA TYR A 200 9.14 -18.59 52.22
C TYR A 200 7.81 -17.93 51.82
N ASN A 201 7.00 -17.59 52.83
CA ASN A 201 5.63 -17.07 52.68
C ASN A 201 5.34 -15.78 53.47
N THR A 202 6.39 -15.06 53.86
CA THR A 202 6.28 -13.72 54.47
C THR A 202 7.17 -12.70 53.77
N GLY A 203 6.88 -11.41 53.93
CA GLY A 203 7.57 -10.36 53.17
C GLY A 203 7.14 -10.38 51.70
N ASP A 204 8.09 -10.63 50.79
CA ASP A 204 7.85 -10.80 49.36
C ASP A 204 7.76 -12.30 48.95
N GLY A 205 7.78 -13.23 49.91
CA GLY A 205 7.69 -14.67 49.67
C GLY A 205 6.30 -15.14 49.25
N THR A 206 6.23 -16.09 48.32
CA THR A 206 5.00 -16.55 47.67
C THR A 206 4.80 -18.07 47.72
N GLU A 207 5.56 -18.78 48.55
CA GLU A 207 5.54 -20.26 48.59
C GLU A 207 4.37 -20.77 49.43
N GLU A 208 3.66 -21.79 48.93
CA GLU A 208 2.53 -22.40 49.63
C GLU A 208 2.95 -23.66 50.41
N CYS A 209 4.04 -24.29 49.96
CA CYS A 209 4.66 -25.47 50.55
C CYS A 209 6.16 -25.49 50.22
N ASP A 210 6.95 -26.23 50.99
CA ASP A 210 8.29 -26.66 50.60
C ASP A 210 8.60 -28.01 51.29
N ASP A 211 8.55 -29.11 50.52
CA ASP A 211 8.97 -30.45 50.94
C ASP A 211 10.49 -30.69 50.67
N GLY A 212 11.23 -29.63 50.33
CA GLY A 212 12.66 -29.60 50.05
C GLY A 212 13.02 -30.30 48.75
N MET A 213 14.02 -31.18 48.80
CA MET A 213 14.41 -32.02 47.65
C MET A 213 13.34 -33.02 47.17
N GLU A 214 12.19 -33.12 47.87
CA GLU A 214 11.07 -33.96 47.43
C GLU A 214 9.99 -33.19 46.64
N ASN A 215 10.14 -31.86 46.48
CA ASN A 215 9.37 -31.06 45.50
C ASN A 215 9.62 -31.59 44.08
N GLY A 216 8.60 -31.58 43.22
CA GLY A 216 8.74 -32.04 41.85
C GLY A 216 7.44 -32.35 41.12
N PRO A 217 7.50 -32.81 39.86
CA PRO A 217 6.32 -33.23 39.12
C PRO A 217 5.67 -34.47 39.74
N GLY A 218 4.36 -34.44 39.95
CA GLY A 218 3.57 -35.49 40.59
C GLY A 218 3.87 -35.66 42.09
N LYS A 219 4.08 -34.54 42.79
CA LYS A 219 4.36 -34.46 44.23
C LYS A 219 3.31 -33.61 44.94
N SER A 220 3.32 -33.61 46.28
CA SER A 220 2.45 -32.73 47.10
C SER A 220 2.76 -31.24 46.90
N CYS A 221 4.02 -30.95 46.57
CA CYS A 221 4.54 -29.63 46.29
C CYS A 221 5.29 -29.68 44.96
N ASN A 222 4.92 -28.83 44.00
CA ASN A 222 5.51 -28.85 42.66
C ASN A 222 6.88 -28.13 42.62
N GLU A 223 7.58 -28.14 41.47
CA GLU A 223 8.92 -27.52 41.31
C GLU A 223 8.96 -25.99 41.57
N MET A 224 7.80 -25.35 41.74
CA MET A 224 7.66 -23.91 41.99
C MET A 224 7.21 -23.59 43.43
N CYS A 225 7.19 -24.58 44.34
CA CYS A 225 6.76 -24.45 45.73
C CYS A 225 5.30 -23.98 45.91
N VAL A 226 4.45 -24.40 44.97
CA VAL A 226 2.99 -24.27 45.04
C VAL A 226 2.40 -25.66 45.32
N LEU A 227 1.30 -25.69 46.07
CA LEU A 227 0.58 -26.93 46.34
C LEU A 227 0.05 -27.50 45.03
N ASN A 228 0.39 -28.75 44.76
CA ASN A 228 -0.13 -29.45 43.61
C ASN A 228 -1.64 -29.71 43.78
N VAL A 229 -2.44 -29.32 42.79
CA VAL A 229 -3.90 -29.42 42.83
C VAL A 229 -4.49 -29.66 41.44
N CYS A 230 -5.46 -30.57 41.36
CA CYS A 230 -6.31 -30.79 40.20
C CYS A 230 -6.63 -29.52 39.40
N GLY A 231 -6.24 -29.54 38.13
CA GLY A 231 -6.33 -28.45 37.17
C GLY A 231 -5.10 -27.54 37.10
N ASP A 232 -3.94 -27.94 37.64
CA ASP A 232 -2.69 -27.16 37.56
C ASP A 232 -1.74 -27.58 36.42
N GLY A 233 -1.95 -28.76 35.82
CA GLY A 233 -1.18 -29.31 34.71
C GLY A 233 -0.14 -30.36 35.12
N ASP A 234 -0.03 -30.68 36.40
CA ASP A 234 0.86 -31.69 36.96
C ASP A 234 0.07 -32.74 37.78
N LYS A 235 0.08 -33.99 37.34
CA LYS A 235 -0.80 -35.02 37.93
C LYS A 235 -0.34 -35.47 39.33
N GLY A 236 -1.12 -35.12 40.35
CA GLY A 236 -0.78 -35.19 41.76
C GLY A 236 -0.81 -36.56 42.46
N PRO A 237 -0.30 -36.64 43.71
CA PRO A 237 -0.35 -37.83 44.59
C PRO A 237 -1.75 -38.25 45.07
N GLY A 238 -2.64 -38.62 44.15
CA GLY A 238 -3.99 -39.10 44.45
C GLY A 238 -4.93 -39.09 43.24
N GLU A 239 -4.53 -38.41 42.17
CA GLU A 239 -5.35 -38.09 41.02
C GLU A 239 -5.30 -39.20 39.94
N ALA A 240 -6.38 -39.37 39.18
CA ALA A 240 -6.46 -40.33 38.08
C ALA A 240 -5.98 -39.74 36.75
N CYS A 241 -6.12 -38.43 36.58
CA CYS A 241 -5.68 -37.60 35.46
C CYS A 241 -5.37 -36.19 35.96
N ASP A 242 -4.78 -35.36 35.11
CA ASP A 242 -4.82 -33.89 35.17
C ASP A 242 -4.58 -33.40 33.74
N ASP A 243 -5.32 -32.38 33.29
CA ASP A 243 -5.21 -31.78 31.95
C ASP A 243 -4.92 -30.27 31.96
N GLY A 244 -4.66 -29.70 33.15
CA GLY A 244 -4.38 -28.28 33.34
C GLY A 244 -5.60 -27.38 33.46
N ASN A 245 -6.81 -27.92 33.70
CA ASN A 245 -7.98 -27.10 33.99
C ASN A 245 -9.07 -27.78 34.87
N LEU A 246 -10.23 -27.11 35.01
CA LEU A 246 -11.38 -27.54 35.84
C LEU A 246 -12.71 -27.38 35.09
N GLU A 247 -12.70 -27.46 33.76
CA GLU A 247 -13.89 -27.76 32.96
C GLU A 247 -14.17 -29.27 33.03
N ALA A 248 -15.07 -29.80 32.20
CA ALA A 248 -15.50 -31.20 32.28
C ALA A 248 -16.02 -31.68 30.92
N GLY A 249 -15.67 -32.90 30.54
CA GLY A 249 -15.90 -33.46 29.21
C GLY A 249 -14.74 -33.25 28.23
N ASP A 250 -13.60 -32.72 28.68
CA ASP A 250 -12.39 -32.51 27.87
C ASP A 250 -11.23 -33.50 28.15
N GLY A 251 -11.35 -34.34 29.19
CA GLY A 251 -10.50 -35.51 29.41
C GLY A 251 -10.20 -35.82 30.88
N CYS A 252 -10.38 -34.84 31.76
CA CYS A 252 -10.28 -35.02 33.20
C CYS A 252 -11.37 -34.23 33.91
N SER A 253 -12.10 -34.88 34.82
CA SER A 253 -13.17 -34.21 35.57
C SER A 253 -12.62 -33.19 36.58
N PRO A 254 -13.43 -32.23 37.07
CA PRO A 254 -13.05 -31.29 38.15
C PRO A 254 -12.74 -31.92 39.52
N GLY A 255 -12.77 -33.26 39.63
CA GLY A 255 -12.30 -34.02 40.79
C GLY A 255 -11.04 -34.85 40.49
N CYS A 256 -10.47 -34.69 39.30
CA CYS A 256 -9.39 -35.47 38.72
C CYS A 256 -9.63 -36.99 38.69
N GLU A 257 -10.88 -37.38 38.48
CA GLU A 257 -11.30 -38.71 38.03
C GLU A 257 -11.37 -38.71 36.49
N LEU A 258 -10.99 -39.83 35.85
CA LEU A 258 -10.80 -39.94 34.40
C LEU A 258 -12.13 -40.13 33.66
N GLU A 259 -12.45 -39.19 32.77
CA GLU A 259 -13.67 -39.20 31.96
C GLU A 259 -13.45 -40.07 30.71
N GLU A 260 -13.88 -41.34 30.75
CA GLU A 260 -13.73 -42.28 29.63
C GLU A 260 -14.88 -43.30 29.55
N CYS A 261 -15.45 -43.44 28.36
CA CYS A 261 -16.53 -44.39 28.09
C CYS A 261 -16.14 -45.83 28.44
N GLY A 262 -16.96 -46.46 29.29
CA GLY A 262 -16.77 -47.80 29.85
C GLY A 262 -16.30 -47.80 31.31
N ASN A 263 -16.17 -46.63 31.95
CA ASN A 263 -15.81 -46.51 33.36
C ASN A 263 -17.00 -46.79 34.33
N LYS A 264 -18.24 -46.78 33.83
CA LYS A 264 -19.54 -47.01 34.53
C LYS A 264 -20.08 -45.81 35.30
N VAL A 265 -19.66 -44.62 34.91
CA VAL A 265 -20.20 -43.31 35.26
C VAL A 265 -20.65 -42.68 33.95
N VAL A 266 -21.76 -41.92 33.94
CA VAL A 266 -22.20 -41.24 32.72
C VAL A 266 -21.58 -39.85 32.73
N ASP A 267 -20.51 -39.69 31.95
CA ASP A 267 -19.66 -38.50 31.98
C ASP A 267 -20.11 -37.41 30.96
N PRO A 268 -19.58 -36.18 31.05
CA PRO A 268 -20.09 -35.02 30.28
C PRO A 268 -19.84 -35.11 28.76
N GLY A 269 -20.74 -35.80 28.06
CA GLY A 269 -20.67 -36.07 26.63
C GLY A 269 -21.39 -37.37 26.24
N GLU A 270 -21.66 -38.21 27.23
CA GLU A 270 -22.27 -39.53 27.09
C GLU A 270 -23.78 -39.47 27.36
N GLU A 271 -24.54 -40.34 26.70
CA GLU A 271 -25.97 -40.52 26.99
C GLU A 271 -26.21 -41.74 27.91
N CYS A 272 -25.25 -42.66 28.00
CA CYS A 272 -25.24 -43.82 28.89
C CYS A 272 -23.80 -44.38 29.05
N ASP A 273 -23.52 -45.10 30.14
CA ASP A 273 -22.35 -45.98 30.28
C ASP A 273 -22.80 -47.25 31.02
N ASP A 274 -22.55 -48.41 30.42
CA ASP A 274 -22.79 -49.76 30.96
C ASP A 274 -21.49 -50.48 31.42
N GLY A 275 -20.34 -50.01 30.94
CA GLY A 275 -19.04 -50.64 30.99
C GLY A 275 -18.38 -51.03 29.68
N ALA A 276 -18.92 -50.61 28.53
CA ALA A 276 -18.52 -51.09 27.21
C ALA A 276 -18.45 -52.64 27.18
N ASN A 277 -19.58 -53.29 27.50
CA ASN A 277 -19.60 -54.72 27.77
C ASN A 277 -19.47 -55.63 26.52
N GLY A 278 -19.57 -55.06 25.31
CA GLY A 278 -19.50 -55.78 24.04
C GLY A 278 -20.86 -56.22 23.49
N ASP A 279 -21.98 -55.81 24.12
CA ASP A 279 -23.34 -55.94 23.61
C ASP A 279 -23.83 -54.55 23.19
N GLN A 280 -24.38 -54.42 21.98
CA GLN A 280 -24.79 -53.14 21.38
C GLN A 280 -26.32 -52.99 21.33
N ASP A 281 -27.08 -53.95 21.88
CA ASP A 281 -28.56 -53.99 21.82
C ASP A 281 -29.20 -54.12 23.22
N ASP A 282 -28.44 -53.86 24.30
CA ASP A 282 -28.91 -53.99 25.70
C ASP A 282 -29.50 -52.68 26.28
N GLY A 283 -29.23 -51.55 25.64
CA GLY A 283 -29.67 -50.22 26.04
C GLY A 283 -28.55 -49.16 26.03
N CYS A 284 -27.29 -49.59 26.01
CA CYS A 284 -26.13 -48.74 25.68
C CYS A 284 -25.25 -49.44 24.65
N THR A 285 -24.43 -48.67 23.93
CA THR A 285 -23.38 -49.19 23.03
C THR A 285 -22.00 -48.99 23.68
N ASP A 286 -20.97 -49.71 23.19
CA ASP A 286 -19.56 -49.50 23.57
C ASP A 286 -19.00 -48.10 23.20
N LEU A 287 -19.85 -47.21 22.67
CA LEU A 287 -19.55 -45.80 22.35
C LEU A 287 -20.37 -44.83 23.23
N CYS A 288 -20.98 -45.33 24.31
CA CYS A 288 -21.69 -44.54 25.33
C CYS A 288 -22.88 -43.71 24.80
N ALA A 289 -23.49 -44.23 23.73
CA ALA A 289 -24.70 -43.74 23.08
C ALA A 289 -25.79 -44.82 23.06
N PRO A 290 -27.09 -44.44 23.07
CA PRO A 290 -28.17 -45.39 22.88
C PRO A 290 -28.14 -46.01 21.48
N PRO A 291 -28.54 -47.29 21.31
CA PRO A 291 -28.59 -47.94 20.00
C PRO A 291 -29.54 -47.19 19.03
N MET A 292 -29.11 -46.97 17.78
CA MET A 292 -29.98 -46.39 16.75
C MET A 292 -29.58 -46.69 15.28
N CYS A 293 -30.58 -47.06 14.48
CA CYS A 293 -30.53 -47.09 13.01
C CYS A 293 -29.66 -45.98 12.38
N GLY A 294 -28.59 -46.38 11.72
CA GLY A 294 -27.53 -45.54 11.16
C GLY A 294 -26.19 -45.58 11.91
N ASP A 295 -26.08 -46.31 13.02
CA ASP A 295 -24.86 -46.41 13.85
C ASP A 295 -23.82 -47.46 13.38
N GLY A 296 -24.16 -48.34 12.44
CA GLY A 296 -23.30 -49.41 11.93
C GLY A 296 -23.57 -50.81 12.50
N TYR A 297 -24.49 -50.94 13.46
CA TYR A 297 -24.91 -52.21 14.05
C TYR A 297 -26.33 -52.58 13.59
N ILE A 298 -26.71 -53.86 13.70
CA ILE A 298 -28.09 -54.31 13.38
C ILE A 298 -28.75 -54.74 14.69
N GLN A 299 -29.73 -53.95 15.13
CA GLN A 299 -30.36 -54.09 16.45
C GLN A 299 -31.69 -54.85 16.32
N GLU A 300 -31.74 -56.07 16.87
CA GLU A 300 -32.96 -56.88 16.84
C GLU A 300 -34.05 -56.28 17.74
N SER A 301 -33.68 -55.55 18.82
CA SER A 301 -34.64 -54.88 19.70
C SER A 301 -35.41 -53.74 19.01
N LEU A 302 -34.74 -53.02 18.09
CA LEU A 302 -35.35 -51.97 17.25
C LEU A 302 -36.02 -52.52 15.99
N MET A 303 -35.95 -53.85 15.76
CA MET A 303 -36.43 -54.57 14.58
C MET A 303 -35.73 -54.19 13.28
N GLU A 304 -34.43 -53.92 13.33
CA GLU A 304 -33.63 -53.61 12.15
C GLU A 304 -33.38 -54.87 11.31
N GLU A 305 -33.33 -54.70 9.98
CA GLU A 305 -33.08 -55.82 9.04
C GLU A 305 -31.80 -55.61 8.23
N CYS A 306 -31.25 -54.40 8.26
CA CYS A 306 -30.03 -53.98 7.62
C CYS A 306 -29.56 -52.69 8.31
N ASP A 307 -28.26 -52.44 8.33
CA ASP A 307 -27.68 -51.13 8.60
C ASP A 307 -26.39 -50.96 7.78
N LEU A 308 -26.11 -49.74 7.31
CA LEU A 308 -24.95 -49.40 6.48
C LEU A 308 -24.20 -48.16 7.02
N GLU A 309 -24.32 -47.88 8.32
CA GLU A 309 -23.96 -46.61 8.97
C GLU A 309 -24.78 -45.45 8.35
N GLY A 310 -24.26 -44.22 8.37
CA GLY A 310 -24.77 -43.06 7.63
C GLY A 310 -24.80 -43.18 6.09
N LYS A 311 -24.82 -44.39 5.52
CA LYS A 311 -25.06 -44.68 4.10
C LYS A 311 -26.47 -45.24 3.82
N ASN A 312 -27.27 -45.48 4.86
CA ASN A 312 -28.70 -45.78 4.73
C ASN A 312 -29.39 -44.72 3.86
N SER A 313 -30.23 -45.13 2.91
CA SER A 313 -30.86 -44.24 1.93
C SER A 313 -32.16 -44.84 1.38
N ASN A 314 -33.19 -44.00 1.23
CA ASN A 314 -34.45 -44.37 0.57
C ASN A 314 -34.34 -44.53 -0.97
N THR A 315 -33.14 -44.75 -1.49
CA THR A 315 -32.86 -45.16 -2.88
C THR A 315 -31.76 -46.23 -2.95
N GLY A 316 -31.35 -46.80 -1.80
CA GLY A 316 -30.30 -47.81 -1.67
C GLY A 316 -30.82 -49.08 -1.01
N GLU A 317 -29.97 -50.12 -0.93
CA GLU A 317 -30.36 -51.46 -0.47
C GLU A 317 -30.93 -51.47 0.96
N CYS A 318 -30.49 -50.54 1.81
CA CYS A 318 -31.04 -50.29 3.14
C CYS A 318 -31.62 -48.87 3.26
N THR A 319 -32.88 -48.77 3.65
CA THR A 319 -33.64 -47.51 3.80
C THR A 319 -33.23 -46.71 5.05
N LEU A 320 -33.62 -45.42 5.13
CA LEU A 320 -33.50 -44.56 6.33
C LEU A 320 -34.40 -44.98 7.51
N SER A 321 -34.82 -46.25 7.55
CA SER A 321 -35.55 -46.87 8.66
C SER A 321 -35.09 -48.32 8.87
N CYS A 322 -33.87 -48.64 8.42
CA CYS A 322 -33.18 -49.92 8.60
C CYS A 322 -34.00 -51.14 8.13
N LYS A 323 -34.69 -50.94 6.99
CA LYS A 323 -35.44 -51.95 6.24
C LYS A 323 -34.89 -52.14 4.84
N ASN A 324 -34.91 -53.38 4.37
CA ASN A 324 -34.57 -53.74 3.00
C ASN A 324 -35.56 -53.12 2.01
N ALA A 325 -35.07 -52.49 0.95
CA ALA A 325 -35.90 -51.95 -0.14
C ALA A 325 -36.51 -53.08 -1.00
N VAL A 326 -37.77 -52.93 -1.42
CA VAL A 326 -38.50 -53.93 -2.22
C VAL A 326 -39.54 -53.30 -3.19
N CYS A 327 -39.50 -53.71 -4.46
CA CYS A 327 -40.53 -53.41 -5.47
C CYS A 327 -41.97 -53.42 -4.90
N GLY A 328 -42.60 -52.26 -4.88
CA GLY A 328 -43.94 -52.02 -4.34
C GLY A 328 -43.97 -51.29 -2.99
N ASP A 329 -42.83 -50.92 -2.41
CA ASP A 329 -42.74 -50.09 -1.20
C ASP A 329 -42.89 -48.57 -1.46
N GLY A 330 -42.66 -48.13 -2.70
CA GLY A 330 -42.76 -46.75 -3.17
C GLY A 330 -41.42 -46.03 -3.35
N TYR A 331 -40.29 -46.73 -3.29
CA TYR A 331 -38.95 -46.17 -3.47
C TYR A 331 -38.20 -46.79 -4.64
N ILE A 332 -37.79 -45.97 -5.62
CA ILE A 332 -37.04 -46.44 -6.80
C ILE A 332 -35.60 -46.78 -6.40
N LEU A 333 -35.29 -48.09 -6.37
CA LEU A 333 -33.97 -48.62 -6.01
C LEU A 333 -32.98 -48.52 -7.19
N GLU A 334 -31.95 -47.69 -7.05
CA GLU A 334 -31.11 -47.29 -8.18
C GLU A 334 -30.33 -48.48 -8.80
N ASN A 335 -30.49 -48.69 -10.11
CA ASN A 335 -29.93 -49.80 -10.89
C ASN A 335 -30.53 -51.20 -10.62
N VAL A 336 -31.54 -51.31 -9.75
CA VAL A 336 -32.31 -52.56 -9.52
C VAL A 336 -33.69 -52.46 -10.18
N GLU A 337 -34.36 -51.32 -10.02
CA GLU A 337 -35.74 -51.10 -10.45
C GLU A 337 -35.85 -49.88 -11.38
N GLN A 338 -36.80 -49.89 -12.33
CA GLN A 338 -36.96 -48.81 -13.31
C GLN A 338 -38.00 -47.76 -12.86
N CYS A 339 -38.87 -48.14 -11.94
CA CYS A 339 -39.98 -47.38 -11.40
C CYS A 339 -40.50 -48.09 -10.14
N ASP A 340 -41.19 -47.35 -9.28
CA ASP A 340 -42.07 -47.94 -8.27
C ASP A 340 -43.20 -46.94 -7.94
N ASP A 341 -44.43 -47.25 -8.36
CA ASP A 341 -45.65 -46.53 -7.96
C ASP A 341 -46.25 -47.11 -6.66
N GLY A 342 -45.49 -47.98 -5.97
CA GLY A 342 -45.85 -48.69 -4.75
C GLY A 342 -46.97 -49.70 -4.99
N ALA A 343 -47.97 -49.72 -4.11
CA ALA A 343 -49.19 -50.53 -4.25
C ALA A 343 -50.05 -50.21 -5.50
N ASN A 344 -49.63 -49.26 -6.36
CA ASN A 344 -50.30 -48.95 -7.63
C ASN A 344 -49.65 -49.62 -8.85
N ASN A 345 -48.54 -50.36 -8.68
CA ASN A 345 -47.89 -51.11 -9.76
C ASN A 345 -48.87 -52.09 -10.42
N ALA A 346 -48.99 -52.06 -11.75
CA ALA A 346 -49.86 -52.92 -12.52
C ALA A 346 -49.39 -53.00 -13.98
N ASN A 347 -49.53 -54.15 -14.65
CA ASN A 347 -48.97 -54.33 -16.00
C ASN A 347 -49.52 -53.35 -17.07
N ASN A 348 -50.70 -52.76 -16.83
CA ASN A 348 -51.34 -51.75 -17.68
C ASN A 348 -51.20 -50.30 -17.13
N ASN A 349 -50.39 -50.10 -16.08
CA ASN A 349 -50.01 -48.79 -15.55
C ASN A 349 -48.59 -48.44 -16.05
N ALA A 350 -48.05 -47.27 -15.68
CA ALA A 350 -46.72 -46.85 -16.11
C ALA A 350 -45.62 -47.75 -15.53
N CYS A 351 -45.76 -48.13 -14.26
CA CYS A 351 -44.95 -49.15 -13.62
C CYS A 351 -45.67 -50.50 -13.52
N LYS A 352 -45.00 -51.58 -13.96
CA LYS A 352 -45.50 -52.95 -13.91
C LYS A 352 -45.32 -53.60 -12.54
N LEU A 353 -45.96 -54.76 -12.32
CA LEU A 353 -45.84 -55.57 -11.09
C LEU A 353 -44.43 -56.15 -10.84
N ASP A 354 -43.49 -56.00 -11.76
CA ASP A 354 -42.08 -56.40 -11.65
C ASP A 354 -41.12 -55.18 -11.60
N CYS A 355 -41.66 -53.98 -11.35
CA CYS A 355 -40.93 -52.71 -11.30
C CYS A 355 -40.11 -52.39 -12.57
N THR A 356 -40.54 -52.96 -13.71
CA THR A 356 -40.15 -52.50 -15.04
C THR A 356 -41.17 -51.50 -15.59
N LEU A 357 -40.72 -50.61 -16.48
CA LEU A 357 -41.60 -49.66 -17.16
C LEU A 357 -42.45 -50.38 -18.22
N ASN A 358 -43.68 -49.92 -18.41
CA ASN A 358 -44.50 -50.27 -19.56
C ASN A 358 -43.99 -49.60 -20.84
N TYR A 359 -43.97 -50.34 -21.96
CA TYR A 359 -43.51 -49.83 -23.25
C TYR A 359 -44.19 -50.56 -24.42
N CYS A 360 -44.44 -49.82 -25.50
CA CYS A 360 -45.06 -50.35 -26.70
C CYS A 360 -44.29 -51.54 -27.31
N GLY A 361 -45.01 -52.63 -27.58
CA GLY A 361 -44.48 -53.91 -28.02
C GLY A 361 -44.29 -54.94 -26.90
N ASP A 362 -44.64 -54.62 -25.65
CA ASP A 362 -44.43 -55.51 -24.50
C ASP A 362 -45.56 -56.53 -24.22
N GLY A 363 -46.71 -56.37 -24.89
CA GLY A 363 -47.88 -57.24 -24.74
C GLY A 363 -48.94 -56.74 -23.75
N PHE A 364 -48.71 -55.61 -23.08
CA PHE A 364 -49.66 -54.99 -22.15
C PHE A 364 -49.95 -53.54 -22.53
N GLN A 365 -51.13 -53.27 -23.10
CA GLN A 365 -51.57 -51.90 -23.41
C GLN A 365 -51.55 -51.00 -22.15
N GLY A 366 -50.65 -50.02 -22.16
CA GLY A 366 -50.40 -49.11 -21.03
C GLY A 366 -50.95 -47.69 -21.18
N PRO A 367 -50.55 -46.77 -20.26
CA PRO A 367 -51.12 -45.43 -20.19
C PRO A 367 -50.71 -44.52 -21.36
N GLY A 368 -51.60 -44.42 -22.35
CA GLY A 368 -51.43 -43.57 -23.54
C GLY A 368 -51.47 -44.33 -24.86
N GLU A 369 -51.45 -45.66 -24.79
CA GLU A 369 -51.47 -46.56 -25.94
C GLU A 369 -52.90 -46.83 -26.42
N ALA A 370 -53.13 -46.79 -27.72
CA ALA A 370 -54.43 -47.08 -28.32
C ALA A 370 -54.63 -48.58 -28.59
N CYS A 371 -53.53 -49.31 -28.74
CA CYS A 371 -53.41 -50.76 -28.88
C CYS A 371 -52.00 -51.17 -28.47
N ASP A 372 -51.82 -52.43 -28.08
CA ASP A 372 -50.53 -53.13 -28.06
C ASP A 372 -50.83 -54.58 -28.50
N ASP A 373 -49.98 -55.16 -29.36
CA ASP A 373 -50.09 -56.54 -29.82
C ASP A 373 -48.77 -57.36 -29.65
N GLY A 374 -47.84 -56.85 -28.82
CA GLY A 374 -46.62 -57.55 -28.42
C GLY A 374 -45.53 -57.65 -29.50
N ASN A 375 -45.49 -56.74 -30.48
CA ASN A 375 -44.39 -56.71 -31.47
C ASN A 375 -44.17 -55.33 -32.13
N ASP A 376 -43.02 -55.17 -32.82
CA ASP A 376 -42.56 -53.89 -33.39
C ASP A 376 -43.01 -53.63 -34.86
N SER A 377 -44.18 -54.15 -35.28
CA SER A 377 -44.70 -54.00 -36.65
C SER A 377 -45.35 -52.63 -36.94
N ASN A 378 -45.50 -52.30 -38.22
CA ASN A 378 -46.29 -51.15 -38.69
C ASN A 378 -47.20 -51.48 -39.90
N GLU A 379 -47.23 -52.73 -40.36
CA GLU A 379 -47.91 -53.14 -41.60
C GLU A 379 -49.28 -53.82 -41.38
N ASP A 380 -49.74 -53.89 -40.12
CA ASP A 380 -50.99 -54.54 -39.71
C ASP A 380 -52.03 -53.55 -39.14
N SER A 381 -52.55 -53.79 -37.93
CA SER A 381 -53.58 -52.99 -37.26
C SER A 381 -53.06 -52.17 -36.08
N CYS A 382 -51.91 -52.55 -35.49
CA CYS A 382 -51.24 -51.75 -34.47
C CYS A 382 -49.84 -51.34 -34.96
N THR A 383 -49.54 -50.05 -34.87
CA THR A 383 -48.20 -49.52 -35.18
C THR A 383 -47.26 -49.73 -33.99
N ASN A 384 -45.94 -49.75 -34.24
CA ASN A 384 -44.90 -49.87 -33.19
C ASN A 384 -44.69 -48.58 -32.37
N VAL A 385 -45.65 -47.67 -32.46
CA VAL A 385 -45.86 -46.52 -31.57
C VAL A 385 -47.24 -46.59 -30.92
N CYS A 386 -47.82 -47.79 -30.88
CA CYS A 386 -49.05 -48.20 -30.20
C CYS A 386 -50.28 -47.38 -30.57
N LYS A 387 -50.40 -47.11 -31.87
CA LYS A 387 -51.53 -46.40 -32.51
C LYS A 387 -52.20 -47.26 -33.57
N LEU A 388 -53.49 -47.04 -33.75
CA LEU A 388 -54.31 -47.77 -34.71
C LEU A 388 -54.08 -47.26 -36.15
N ALA A 389 -53.92 -48.20 -37.08
CA ALA A 389 -53.74 -47.99 -38.52
C ALA A 389 -54.67 -46.91 -39.14
N THR A 390 -54.10 -45.89 -39.83
CA THR A 390 -54.85 -44.78 -40.45
C THR A 390 -54.15 -44.18 -41.70
N CYS A 391 -54.78 -44.21 -42.88
CA CYS A 391 -54.37 -43.44 -44.10
C CYS A 391 -53.97 -42.00 -43.73
N GLY A 392 -52.72 -41.64 -44.03
CA GLY A 392 -52.03 -40.44 -43.55
C GLY A 392 -50.96 -40.68 -42.47
N ASP A 393 -50.71 -41.92 -42.02
CA ASP A 393 -49.70 -42.24 -40.99
C ASP A 393 -48.30 -42.59 -41.52
N GLY A 394 -48.15 -42.96 -42.81
CA GLY A 394 -46.87 -43.23 -43.46
C GLY A 394 -46.62 -44.70 -43.78
N PHE A 395 -47.51 -45.60 -43.37
CA PHE A 395 -47.41 -47.03 -43.64
C PHE A 395 -48.54 -47.46 -44.58
N LYS A 396 -48.20 -48.21 -45.63
CA LYS A 396 -49.20 -48.70 -46.57
C LYS A 396 -49.96 -49.89 -45.96
N GLN A 397 -51.12 -49.61 -45.41
CA GLN A 397 -51.94 -50.53 -44.64
C GLN A 397 -53.03 -51.20 -45.51
N PRO A 398 -53.84 -52.13 -44.96
CA PRO A 398 -54.84 -52.91 -45.71
C PRO A 398 -56.05 -52.13 -46.26
N GLY A 399 -55.82 -51.13 -47.11
CA GLY A 399 -56.87 -50.36 -47.81
C GLY A 399 -56.37 -49.35 -48.85
N GLU A 400 -55.12 -48.89 -48.77
CA GLU A 400 -54.61 -47.79 -49.61
C GLU A 400 -54.07 -48.21 -50.99
N GLU A 401 -54.16 -47.28 -51.96
CA GLU A 401 -53.42 -47.38 -53.23
C GLU A 401 -51.99 -46.85 -53.07
N CYS A 402 -51.85 -45.72 -52.38
CA CYS A 402 -50.61 -45.11 -51.93
C CYS A 402 -50.82 -44.54 -50.52
N ASP A 403 -49.77 -44.53 -49.70
CA ASP A 403 -49.70 -43.71 -48.50
C ASP A 403 -48.28 -43.14 -48.37
N LEU A 404 -48.19 -41.84 -48.16
CA LEU A 404 -46.94 -41.08 -47.95
C LEU A 404 -46.97 -40.36 -46.59
N GLY A 405 -47.87 -40.76 -45.69
CA GLY A 405 -48.09 -40.18 -44.37
C GLY A 405 -48.60 -38.75 -44.44
N ALA A 406 -48.02 -37.88 -43.61
CA ALA A 406 -48.26 -36.45 -43.65
C ALA A 406 -47.85 -35.77 -44.99
N ASN A 407 -47.19 -36.49 -45.91
CA ASN A 407 -46.91 -36.02 -47.27
C ASN A 407 -48.02 -36.38 -48.27
N ASN A 408 -49.07 -37.10 -47.85
CA ASN A 408 -50.32 -37.16 -48.59
C ASN A 408 -50.87 -35.73 -48.76
N SER A 409 -51.13 -35.32 -49.99
CA SER A 409 -51.51 -33.96 -50.36
C SER A 409 -52.26 -33.99 -51.68
N ASN A 410 -53.37 -33.26 -51.80
CA ASN A 410 -54.12 -33.17 -53.07
C ASN A 410 -53.30 -32.55 -54.22
N ASN A 411 -52.15 -31.96 -53.89
CA ASN A 411 -51.19 -31.33 -54.78
C ASN A 411 -49.91 -32.21 -54.99
N GLY A 412 -49.84 -33.40 -54.38
CA GLY A 412 -48.71 -34.32 -54.42
C GLY A 412 -48.98 -35.61 -55.17
N GLU A 413 -48.01 -36.52 -55.20
CA GLU A 413 -48.13 -37.82 -55.89
C GLU A 413 -49.22 -38.73 -55.30
N CYS A 414 -49.59 -38.53 -54.03
CA CYS A 414 -50.69 -39.19 -53.36
C CYS A 414 -51.57 -38.17 -52.63
N THR A 415 -52.86 -38.16 -52.92
CA THR A 415 -53.89 -37.26 -52.35
C THR A 415 -54.22 -37.57 -50.88
N LEU A 416 -54.87 -36.64 -50.18
CA LEU A 416 -55.34 -36.82 -48.79
C LEU A 416 -56.41 -37.92 -48.61
N ALA A 417 -56.83 -38.58 -49.70
CA ALA A 417 -57.72 -39.73 -49.71
C ALA A 417 -57.02 -41.03 -50.18
N CYS A 418 -55.68 -41.04 -50.20
CA CYS A 418 -54.86 -42.18 -50.60
C CYS A 418 -55.13 -42.65 -52.06
N LYS A 419 -55.14 -41.69 -53.02
CA LYS A 419 -55.37 -41.79 -54.50
C LYS A 419 -54.45 -40.85 -55.32
N LEU A 420 -54.47 -40.89 -56.67
CA LEU A 420 -53.51 -40.21 -57.58
C LEU A 420 -54.07 -38.94 -58.34
N PRO A 421 -53.21 -37.96 -58.77
CA PRO A 421 -53.55 -36.59 -59.28
C PRO A 421 -53.77 -36.36 -60.82
N VAL A 422 -54.39 -35.22 -61.25
CA VAL A 422 -54.51 -34.67 -62.65
C VAL A 422 -54.81 -33.12 -62.82
N CYS A 423 -53.99 -32.34 -63.58
CA CYS A 423 -54.24 -30.93 -64.01
C CYS A 423 -55.69 -30.63 -64.47
N GLY A 424 -56.27 -29.55 -63.94
CA GLY A 424 -57.63 -29.07 -64.22
C GLY A 424 -58.69 -29.60 -63.23
N ASP A 425 -58.26 -30.20 -62.11
CA ASP A 425 -59.13 -30.66 -61.03
C ASP A 425 -59.31 -29.62 -59.90
N GLY A 426 -58.55 -28.51 -59.95
CA GLY A 426 -58.56 -27.43 -58.97
C GLY A 426 -57.47 -27.53 -57.90
N PHE A 427 -56.54 -28.48 -58.02
CA PHE A 427 -55.39 -28.63 -57.12
C PHE A 427 -54.09 -28.65 -57.94
N VAL A 428 -53.32 -27.55 -57.91
CA VAL A 428 -52.03 -27.43 -58.61
C VAL A 428 -51.05 -28.55 -58.20
N GLN A 429 -50.72 -29.47 -59.11
CA GLN A 429 -49.92 -30.67 -58.80
C GLN A 429 -48.45 -30.60 -59.24
N MET A 430 -47.60 -31.53 -58.80
CA MET A 430 -46.15 -31.45 -59.05
C MET A 430 -45.78 -31.59 -60.54
N GLY A 431 -45.46 -30.43 -61.16
CA GLY A 431 -45.18 -30.28 -62.59
C GLY A 431 -45.96 -29.09 -63.20
N GLU A 432 -47.05 -28.75 -62.54
CA GLU A 432 -47.95 -27.63 -62.76
C GLU A 432 -47.49 -26.46 -61.87
N GLU A 433 -47.62 -25.23 -62.34
CA GLU A 433 -47.31 -24.03 -61.54
C GLU A 433 -48.59 -23.27 -61.14
N CYS A 434 -49.70 -23.54 -61.81
CA CYS A 434 -51.05 -23.12 -61.45
C CYS A 434 -52.09 -24.10 -62.01
N ASP A 435 -53.26 -24.12 -61.39
CA ASP A 435 -54.52 -24.72 -61.85
C ASP A 435 -55.63 -23.80 -61.28
N ASP A 436 -56.50 -23.28 -62.15
CA ASP A 436 -57.58 -22.36 -61.79
C ASP A 436 -58.97 -23.04 -61.82
N GLY A 437 -58.99 -24.38 -61.85
CA GLY A 437 -60.18 -25.22 -61.97
C GLY A 437 -60.84 -25.15 -63.35
N ASN A 438 -60.20 -24.53 -64.35
CA ASN A 438 -60.69 -24.53 -65.72
C ASN A 438 -59.53 -24.58 -66.74
N GLN A 439 -59.69 -23.94 -67.90
CA GLN A 439 -58.83 -24.07 -69.08
C GLN A 439 -58.77 -22.74 -69.83
N SER A 440 -58.37 -21.68 -69.11
CA SER A 440 -58.17 -20.32 -69.63
C SER A 440 -56.68 -19.97 -69.77
N ASN A 441 -56.43 -18.84 -70.43
CA ASN A 441 -55.10 -18.35 -70.86
C ASN A 441 -55.02 -16.80 -70.79
N GLY A 442 -55.98 -16.13 -70.13
CA GLY A 442 -56.19 -14.68 -70.21
C GLY A 442 -56.22 -13.97 -68.85
N ASP A 443 -55.65 -14.63 -67.85
CA ASP A 443 -55.76 -14.36 -66.42
C ASP A 443 -54.48 -14.90 -65.74
N ALA A 444 -54.51 -15.24 -64.45
CA ALA A 444 -53.31 -15.63 -63.71
C ALA A 444 -52.76 -17.03 -64.08
N CYS A 445 -53.53 -17.85 -64.81
CA CYS A 445 -53.13 -19.21 -65.17
C CYS A 445 -53.26 -19.48 -66.67
N LEU A 446 -52.38 -20.35 -67.18
CA LEU A 446 -52.39 -20.84 -68.55
C LEU A 446 -52.84 -22.30 -68.62
N ASN A 447 -53.54 -22.68 -69.69
CA ASN A 447 -53.98 -24.04 -70.04
C ASN A 447 -52.88 -25.14 -69.96
N SER A 448 -51.61 -24.77 -69.98
CA SER A 448 -50.47 -25.67 -69.74
C SER A 448 -50.17 -25.90 -68.25
N CYS A 449 -51.07 -25.47 -67.36
CA CYS A 449 -50.86 -25.37 -65.92
C CYS A 449 -49.55 -24.58 -65.59
N LYS A 450 -49.47 -23.31 -66.07
CA LYS A 450 -48.30 -22.39 -65.93
C LYS A 450 -48.71 -20.94 -65.60
N VAL A 451 -47.97 -20.25 -64.72
CA VAL A 451 -48.36 -18.91 -64.21
C VAL A 451 -47.97 -17.78 -65.15
N ALA A 452 -48.77 -16.71 -65.17
CA ALA A 452 -48.36 -15.39 -65.61
C ALA A 452 -47.22 -14.83 -64.72
N ALA A 453 -46.17 -14.25 -65.29
CA ALA A 453 -44.95 -13.93 -64.54
C ALA A 453 -44.34 -12.58 -64.91
N CYS A 454 -44.39 -11.64 -63.98
CA CYS A 454 -43.66 -10.37 -64.01
C CYS A 454 -42.20 -10.52 -64.46
N GLY A 455 -41.84 -9.73 -65.47
CA GLY A 455 -40.62 -9.86 -66.26
C GLY A 455 -40.80 -10.69 -67.55
N ASP A 456 -41.99 -11.22 -67.83
CA ASP A 456 -42.33 -11.88 -69.10
C ASP A 456 -42.72 -10.90 -70.23
N GLY A 457 -43.00 -9.64 -69.87
CA GLY A 457 -43.29 -8.55 -70.82
C GLY A 457 -44.78 -8.32 -71.08
N PHE A 458 -45.68 -8.93 -70.32
CA PHE A 458 -47.13 -8.66 -70.35
C PHE A 458 -47.63 -8.10 -69.02
N ILE A 459 -48.28 -6.94 -69.03
CA ILE A 459 -48.84 -6.35 -67.79
C ILE A 459 -50.22 -6.99 -67.49
N HIS A 460 -50.26 -7.86 -66.49
CA HIS A 460 -51.45 -8.57 -66.04
C HIS A 460 -52.29 -7.70 -65.11
N VAL A 461 -53.47 -7.30 -65.59
CA VAL A 461 -54.34 -6.29 -64.96
C VAL A 461 -54.83 -6.75 -63.57
N GLY A 462 -54.27 -6.13 -62.53
CA GLY A 462 -54.60 -6.43 -61.13
C GLY A 462 -53.59 -7.33 -60.41
N VAL A 463 -52.57 -7.83 -61.11
CA VAL A 463 -51.44 -8.59 -60.53
C VAL A 463 -50.24 -7.67 -60.30
N GLU A 464 -49.86 -6.86 -61.29
CA GLU A 464 -48.70 -5.97 -61.22
C GLU A 464 -48.98 -4.49 -61.51
N GLU A 465 -48.07 -3.61 -61.05
CA GLU A 465 -48.09 -2.16 -61.32
C GLU A 465 -47.08 -1.75 -62.41
N CYS A 466 -46.01 -2.53 -62.58
CA CYS A 466 -45.04 -2.42 -63.66
C CYS A 466 -44.48 -3.80 -64.03
N ASP A 467 -44.03 -3.92 -65.28
CA ASP A 467 -43.18 -4.98 -65.83
C ASP A 467 -42.24 -4.26 -66.82
N ASP A 468 -40.91 -4.45 -66.68
CA ASP A 468 -39.90 -3.97 -67.63
C ASP A 468 -39.04 -5.11 -68.24
N ALA A 469 -39.65 -6.29 -68.35
CA ALA A 469 -39.16 -7.52 -68.99
C ALA A 469 -37.87 -8.09 -68.37
N ASN A 470 -37.70 -7.88 -67.06
CA ASN A 470 -36.47 -8.15 -66.33
C ASN A 470 -36.74 -8.40 -64.83
N MET A 471 -35.71 -8.78 -64.06
CA MET A 471 -35.79 -9.17 -62.65
C MET A 471 -34.57 -8.65 -61.87
N VAL A 472 -34.36 -7.32 -61.87
CA VAL A 472 -33.28 -6.65 -61.13
C VAL A 472 -33.84 -5.57 -60.19
N ASN A 473 -33.94 -5.90 -58.88
CA ASN A 473 -34.44 -5.07 -57.77
C ASN A 473 -33.86 -3.64 -57.63
N THR A 474 -32.87 -3.26 -58.43
CA THR A 474 -32.16 -1.97 -58.33
C THR A 474 -32.35 -1.06 -59.55
N ASP A 475 -33.31 -1.38 -60.44
CA ASP A 475 -33.76 -0.53 -61.54
C ASP A 475 -35.16 0.10 -61.27
N THR A 476 -35.98 0.27 -62.32
CA THR A 476 -37.26 0.99 -62.27
C THR A 476 -38.42 0.17 -61.70
N CYS A 477 -38.36 -1.16 -61.80
CA CYS A 477 -39.40 -2.05 -61.30
C CYS A 477 -38.75 -3.14 -60.45
N THR A 478 -39.16 -3.27 -59.19
CA THR A 478 -38.63 -4.35 -58.34
C THR A 478 -39.03 -5.73 -58.90
N ASN A 479 -38.34 -6.79 -58.49
CA ASN A 479 -38.75 -8.19 -58.74
C ASN A 479 -40.09 -8.56 -58.06
N THR A 480 -40.75 -7.60 -57.40
CA THR A 480 -42.10 -7.68 -56.83
C THR A 480 -43.10 -6.77 -57.55
N CYS A 481 -42.70 -6.24 -58.72
CA CYS A 481 -43.58 -5.65 -59.74
C CYS A 481 -44.23 -4.35 -59.26
N LYS A 482 -43.48 -3.64 -58.40
CA LYS A 482 -43.78 -2.33 -57.83
C LYS A 482 -42.72 -1.34 -58.30
N ALA A 483 -43.16 -0.10 -58.55
CA ALA A 483 -42.23 1.00 -58.75
C ALA A 483 -41.38 1.18 -57.48
N ALA A 484 -40.07 1.04 -57.65
CA ALA A 484 -39.06 0.99 -56.59
C ALA A 484 -38.90 2.36 -55.89
N LYS A 485 -38.68 2.35 -54.57
CA LYS A 485 -38.75 3.55 -53.71
C LYS A 485 -37.90 3.43 -52.44
N CYS A 486 -37.11 4.46 -52.17
CA CYS A 486 -36.52 4.73 -50.86
C CYS A 486 -37.37 4.29 -49.64
N GLY A 487 -36.73 3.52 -48.76
CA GLY A 487 -37.31 2.88 -47.58
C GLY A 487 -37.83 1.46 -47.85
N ASP A 488 -37.53 0.86 -49.01
CA ASP A 488 -37.98 -0.50 -49.39
C ASP A 488 -36.94 -1.61 -49.12
N GLY A 489 -35.75 -1.24 -48.64
CA GLY A 489 -34.64 -2.14 -48.32
C GLY A 489 -33.66 -2.39 -49.48
N PHE A 490 -33.88 -1.83 -50.67
CA PHE A 490 -33.03 -2.03 -51.84
C PHE A 490 -32.47 -0.71 -52.37
N ILE A 491 -31.20 -0.41 -52.10
CA ILE A 491 -30.50 0.75 -52.67
C ILE A 491 -30.56 0.71 -54.20
N GLN A 492 -31.25 1.68 -54.83
CA GLN A 492 -31.39 1.80 -56.28
C GLN A 492 -30.43 2.86 -56.86
N PRO A 493 -29.27 2.48 -57.46
CA PRO A 493 -28.33 3.45 -58.02
C PRO A 493 -28.87 4.15 -59.28
N SER A 494 -29.88 3.53 -59.91
CA SER A 494 -30.65 4.03 -61.06
C SER A 494 -31.51 5.26 -60.70
N ASN A 495 -32.23 5.17 -59.57
CA ASN A 495 -33.03 6.26 -58.99
C ASN A 495 -32.16 7.27 -58.21
N GLY A 496 -30.88 6.94 -57.97
CA GLY A 496 -29.87 7.82 -57.41
C GLY A 496 -29.68 7.72 -55.90
N GLU A 497 -30.08 6.60 -55.30
CA GLU A 497 -30.01 6.33 -53.87
C GLU A 497 -28.59 5.98 -53.42
N GLN A 498 -28.30 6.17 -52.12
CA GLN A 498 -26.98 5.99 -51.52
C GLN A 498 -27.00 5.12 -50.26
N CYS A 499 -28.15 4.99 -49.63
CA CYS A 499 -28.48 4.07 -48.54
C CYS A 499 -29.94 3.66 -48.69
N ASP A 500 -30.32 2.61 -47.97
CA ASP A 500 -31.69 2.29 -47.61
C ASP A 500 -31.58 1.47 -46.30
N ASP A 501 -32.34 1.84 -45.28
CA ASP A 501 -32.39 1.13 -43.98
C ASP A 501 -33.79 0.53 -43.70
N ALA A 502 -34.54 0.27 -44.77
CA ALA A 502 -35.88 -0.33 -44.79
C ALA A 502 -36.94 0.46 -44.01
N ASN A 503 -36.73 1.77 -43.82
CA ASN A 503 -37.63 2.62 -43.06
C ASN A 503 -37.65 4.08 -43.59
N MET A 504 -38.44 4.94 -42.93
CA MET A 504 -38.68 6.34 -43.34
C MET A 504 -38.70 7.28 -42.12
N VAL A 505 -37.79 7.04 -41.19
CA VAL A 505 -37.36 8.00 -40.16
C VAL A 505 -36.15 8.77 -40.72
N ASN A 506 -36.04 10.06 -40.40
CA ASN A 506 -35.03 10.96 -40.97
C ASN A 506 -33.95 11.33 -39.93
N THR A 507 -33.70 10.42 -38.98
CA THR A 507 -32.84 10.68 -37.80
C THR A 507 -32.10 9.41 -37.35
N ASP A 508 -31.86 8.48 -38.26
CA ASP A 508 -31.17 7.20 -38.10
C ASP A 508 -30.23 6.96 -39.30
N ALA A 509 -30.04 5.75 -39.83
CA ALA A 509 -28.90 5.48 -40.74
C ALA A 509 -29.07 6.09 -42.14
N CYS A 510 -30.31 6.30 -42.58
CA CYS A 510 -30.69 6.81 -43.88
C CYS A 510 -31.70 7.96 -43.73
N THR A 511 -31.68 8.93 -44.65
CA THR A 511 -32.70 10.00 -44.71
C THR A 511 -33.90 9.56 -45.56
N ASN A 512 -35.05 10.22 -45.40
CA ASN A 512 -36.27 10.02 -46.19
C ASN A 512 -36.15 10.44 -47.68
N SER A 513 -34.92 10.58 -48.19
CA SER A 513 -34.56 10.82 -49.59
C SER A 513 -33.38 9.93 -50.02
N CYS A 514 -33.13 8.86 -49.26
CA CYS A 514 -32.11 7.83 -49.44
C CYS A 514 -30.72 8.38 -49.73
N LYS A 515 -30.34 9.38 -48.92
CA LYS A 515 -28.97 9.84 -48.68
C LYS A 515 -28.58 9.37 -47.29
N ALA A 516 -27.36 8.85 -47.15
CA ALA A 516 -26.85 8.40 -45.85
C ALA A 516 -26.91 9.55 -44.84
N ALA A 517 -27.03 9.21 -43.55
CA ALA A 517 -26.71 10.16 -42.49
C ALA A 517 -25.31 10.75 -42.73
N VAL A 518 -25.22 12.07 -42.88
CA VAL A 518 -23.95 12.78 -43.08
C VAL A 518 -23.71 13.67 -41.88
N CYS A 519 -22.78 13.23 -41.02
CA CYS A 519 -22.16 14.05 -40.00
C CYS A 519 -21.82 15.44 -40.54
N GLY A 520 -22.33 16.47 -39.88
CA GLY A 520 -22.19 17.88 -40.26
C GLY A 520 -23.29 18.40 -41.18
N ASP A 521 -24.51 17.87 -41.11
CA ASP A 521 -25.69 18.39 -41.83
C ASP A 521 -26.69 19.16 -40.94
N GLY A 522 -26.53 19.06 -39.61
CA GLY A 522 -27.32 19.75 -38.59
C GLY A 522 -28.41 18.88 -37.93
N ILE A 523 -28.44 17.58 -38.21
CA ILE A 523 -29.43 16.63 -37.68
C ILE A 523 -28.69 15.53 -36.91
N VAL A 524 -28.93 15.41 -35.60
CA VAL A 524 -28.27 14.36 -34.79
C VAL A 524 -28.91 12.99 -35.07
N TYR A 525 -28.17 12.12 -35.77
CA TYR A 525 -28.64 10.79 -36.16
C TYR A 525 -28.47 9.76 -35.02
N ALA A 526 -29.59 9.29 -34.47
CA ALA A 526 -29.65 8.51 -33.25
C ALA A 526 -29.00 7.12 -33.39
N GLY A 527 -27.94 6.87 -32.63
CA GLY A 527 -27.17 5.61 -32.66
C GLY A 527 -26.10 5.55 -33.75
N VAL A 528 -26.10 6.49 -34.69
CA VAL A 528 -25.01 6.70 -35.67
C VAL A 528 -23.89 7.55 -35.02
N GLU A 529 -24.27 8.54 -34.22
CA GLU A 529 -23.38 9.59 -33.73
C GLU A 529 -23.80 10.16 -32.36
N GLN A 530 -22.99 11.10 -31.82
CA GLN A 530 -23.20 11.68 -30.48
C GLN A 530 -23.56 13.17 -30.49
N CYS A 531 -23.23 13.89 -31.57
CA CYS A 531 -23.67 15.26 -31.85
C CYS A 531 -23.41 15.61 -33.32
N ASP A 532 -24.15 16.58 -33.84
CA ASP A 532 -23.95 17.25 -35.12
C ASP A 532 -24.21 18.75 -34.89
N ASP A 533 -23.35 19.63 -35.41
CA ASP A 533 -23.45 21.10 -35.31
C ASP A 533 -23.57 21.82 -36.67
N GLY A 534 -23.85 21.07 -37.74
CA GLY A 534 -24.10 21.57 -39.08
C GLY A 534 -22.86 21.75 -39.95
N ASN A 535 -21.71 21.22 -39.54
CA ASN A 535 -20.50 21.24 -40.37
C ASN A 535 -19.46 20.14 -40.03
N MET A 536 -18.33 20.14 -40.75
CA MET A 536 -17.27 19.12 -40.70
C MET A 536 -15.88 19.74 -40.39
N LEU A 537 -15.84 20.71 -39.48
CA LEU A 537 -14.59 21.24 -38.94
C LEU A 537 -14.29 20.53 -37.61
N ASP A 538 -13.05 20.11 -37.39
CA ASP A 538 -12.63 19.59 -36.08
C ASP A 538 -12.42 20.70 -35.03
N THR A 539 -13.13 21.83 -35.13
CA THR A 539 -12.80 23.05 -34.35
C THR A 539 -13.98 23.72 -33.67
N ASP A 540 -15.17 23.12 -33.72
CA ASP A 540 -16.37 23.57 -33.02
C ASP A 540 -16.96 22.48 -32.11
N MET A 541 -18.29 22.30 -32.05
CA MET A 541 -18.94 21.55 -30.97
C MET A 541 -18.83 20.03 -31.16
N CYS A 542 -18.65 19.60 -32.40
CA CYS A 542 -18.41 18.23 -32.81
C CYS A 542 -17.11 18.14 -33.61
N VAL A 543 -16.31 17.10 -33.37
CA VAL A 543 -15.20 16.76 -34.29
C VAL A 543 -15.76 16.01 -35.51
N ALA A 544 -15.06 15.98 -36.65
CA ALA A 544 -15.54 15.47 -37.95
C ALA A 544 -15.75 13.94 -38.04
N GLY A 545 -15.88 13.27 -36.88
CA GLY A 545 -16.44 11.93 -36.72
C GLY A 545 -17.68 11.91 -35.82
N CYS A 546 -18.42 13.03 -35.78
CA CYS A 546 -19.62 13.34 -34.99
C CYS A 546 -19.63 12.78 -33.56
N LYS A 547 -18.57 13.18 -32.86
CA LYS A 547 -18.41 13.05 -31.40
C LYS A 547 -18.31 14.45 -30.82
N THR A 548 -18.88 14.63 -29.63
CA THR A 548 -18.72 15.87 -28.85
C THR A 548 -17.23 16.18 -28.68
N ALA A 549 -16.78 17.35 -29.13
CA ALA A 549 -15.41 17.82 -28.93
C ALA A 549 -15.10 17.91 -27.42
N LYS A 550 -13.91 17.46 -27.01
CA LYS A 550 -13.50 17.36 -25.61
C LYS A 550 -12.00 17.61 -25.47
N CYS A 551 -11.65 18.57 -24.61
CA CYS A 551 -10.31 18.72 -24.08
C CYS A 551 -9.55 17.38 -23.87
N GLY A 552 -8.39 17.29 -24.51
CA GLY A 552 -7.52 16.12 -24.58
C GLY A 552 -7.82 15.15 -25.73
N ASP A 553 -8.63 15.50 -26.73
CA ASP A 553 -8.96 14.63 -27.88
C ASP A 553 -8.07 14.82 -29.13
N GLY A 554 -7.26 15.87 -29.16
CA GLY A 554 -6.33 16.20 -30.24
C GLY A 554 -6.74 17.40 -31.10
N PHE A 555 -7.91 17.98 -30.85
CA PHE A 555 -8.51 19.01 -31.70
C PHE A 555 -8.88 20.28 -30.91
N LEU A 556 -8.76 21.46 -31.53
CA LEU A 556 -8.89 22.75 -30.84
C LEU A 556 -10.30 23.34 -31.02
N TYR A 557 -11.15 23.26 -29.99
CA TYR A 557 -12.48 23.89 -30.01
C TYR A 557 -12.36 25.43 -29.95
N MET A 558 -12.38 26.07 -31.13
CA MET A 558 -12.22 27.50 -31.32
C MET A 558 -13.30 28.33 -30.59
N GLY A 559 -12.90 28.99 -29.50
CA GLY A 559 -13.74 29.92 -28.75
C GLY A 559 -14.30 29.35 -27.45
N VAL A 560 -14.16 28.05 -27.23
CA VAL A 560 -14.38 27.39 -25.92
C VAL A 560 -13.03 27.04 -25.28
N GLU A 561 -12.10 26.51 -26.07
CA GLU A 561 -10.78 26.07 -25.65
C GLU A 561 -9.68 26.99 -26.23
N GLN A 562 -8.53 27.05 -25.55
CA GLN A 562 -7.40 27.93 -25.90
C GLN A 562 -6.19 27.15 -26.44
N CYS A 563 -6.18 25.84 -26.24
CA CYS A 563 -5.24 24.86 -26.74
C CYS A 563 -5.93 23.49 -26.72
N ASP A 564 -5.35 22.54 -27.45
CA ASP A 564 -5.45 21.10 -27.18
C ASP A 564 -4.08 20.51 -27.53
N ASP A 565 -3.63 19.48 -26.82
CA ASP A 565 -2.38 18.76 -27.12
C ASP A 565 -2.54 17.22 -27.19
N GLY A 566 -3.78 16.74 -27.26
CA GLY A 566 -4.14 15.33 -27.36
C GLY A 566 -4.11 14.57 -26.03
N ASN A 567 -4.04 15.26 -24.88
CA ASN A 567 -4.13 14.61 -23.58
C ASN A 567 -4.63 15.53 -22.43
N LEU A 568 -4.67 14.99 -21.21
CA LEU A 568 -5.18 15.66 -19.99
C LEU A 568 -4.13 15.75 -18.87
N GLN A 569 -2.86 15.87 -19.21
CA GLN A 569 -1.81 16.23 -18.25
C GLN A 569 -1.80 17.76 -18.02
N ASN A 570 -0.82 18.25 -17.27
CA ASN A 570 -0.56 19.67 -17.11
C ASN A 570 0.96 19.86 -17.07
N GLY A 571 1.48 20.85 -17.80
CA GLY A 571 2.89 21.21 -17.91
C GLY A 571 3.54 20.84 -19.25
N ASP A 572 2.84 20.16 -20.15
CA ASP A 572 3.32 19.70 -21.46
C ASP A 572 2.90 20.58 -22.65
N GLY A 573 1.89 21.44 -22.51
CA GLY A 573 1.51 22.42 -23.52
C GLY A 573 0.10 22.98 -23.33
N CYS A 574 -0.81 22.14 -22.83
CA CYS A 574 -2.19 22.46 -22.54
C CYS A 574 -2.59 21.96 -21.14
N THR A 575 -3.44 22.69 -20.44
CA THR A 575 -3.97 22.20 -19.15
C THR A 575 -5.02 21.11 -19.38
N ALA A 576 -5.27 20.29 -18.36
CA ALA A 576 -6.42 19.39 -18.30
C ALA A 576 -7.81 20.10 -18.28
N GLN A 577 -7.85 21.41 -18.55
CA GLN A 577 -9.04 22.27 -18.70
C GLN A 577 -8.96 23.12 -19.99
N CYS A 578 -8.04 22.77 -20.90
CA CYS A 578 -7.78 23.37 -22.20
C CYS A 578 -7.61 24.89 -22.24
N VAL A 579 -7.12 25.45 -21.12
CA VAL A 579 -6.50 26.77 -21.03
C VAL A 579 -5.04 26.65 -21.46
N LYS A 580 -4.55 27.60 -22.29
CA LYS A 580 -3.18 27.58 -22.78
C LYS A 580 -2.19 27.76 -21.64
N GLU A 581 -1.28 26.81 -21.50
CA GLU A 581 -0.17 26.91 -20.56
C GLU A 581 0.90 27.86 -21.06
N ALA A 582 1.47 28.64 -20.13
CA ALA A 582 2.76 29.28 -20.34
C ALA A 582 3.83 28.28 -19.89
N VAL A 583 4.58 27.68 -20.82
CA VAL A 583 5.51 26.59 -20.49
C VAL A 583 6.74 27.15 -19.76
N VAL A 584 6.77 27.03 -18.43
CA VAL A 584 7.76 27.70 -17.56
C VAL A 584 9.08 26.91 -17.47
N LYS A 585 10.05 27.22 -18.33
CA LYS A 585 11.40 26.64 -18.25
C LYS A 585 12.34 27.47 -17.36
N THR A 586 12.64 26.96 -16.17
CA THR A 586 13.60 27.58 -15.24
C THR A 586 15.02 27.01 -15.42
N PHE A 587 16.01 27.91 -15.43
CA PHE A 587 17.45 27.64 -15.49
C PHE A 587 18.12 28.24 -14.25
N ASN A 588 18.93 27.44 -13.56
CA ASN A 588 19.64 27.83 -12.34
C ASN A 588 21.15 27.99 -12.59
N CYS A 589 21.87 28.58 -11.64
CA CYS A 589 23.34 28.64 -11.68
C CYS A 589 23.96 27.24 -11.77
N THR A 590 24.65 26.94 -12.88
CA THR A 590 25.44 25.71 -13.08
C THR A 590 26.94 25.97 -13.21
N LYS A 591 27.37 27.24 -13.16
CA LYS A 591 28.72 27.71 -13.55
C LYS A 591 29.11 27.34 -15.00
N ALA A 592 28.11 27.08 -15.85
CA ALA A 592 28.27 26.74 -17.27
C ALA A 592 27.14 27.35 -18.11
N VAL A 593 27.37 27.43 -19.43
CA VAL A 593 26.35 27.88 -20.39
C VAL A 593 25.31 26.77 -20.55
N GLN A 594 24.03 27.13 -20.47
CA GLN A 594 22.91 26.24 -20.77
C GLN A 594 22.34 26.59 -22.14
N ASN A 595 21.84 25.60 -22.88
CA ASN A 595 21.22 25.80 -24.20
C ASN A 595 19.72 25.60 -24.10
N PHE A 596 18.96 26.38 -24.87
CA PHE A 596 17.52 26.21 -25.04
C PHE A 596 17.18 26.29 -26.52
N VAL A 597 16.72 25.17 -27.08
CA VAL A 597 16.16 25.14 -28.43
C VAL A 597 14.69 25.53 -28.36
N VAL A 598 14.31 26.58 -29.07
CA VAL A 598 12.93 27.06 -29.17
C VAL A 598 12.05 25.96 -29.79
N PRO A 599 10.96 25.53 -29.12
CA PRO A 599 10.07 24.48 -29.63
C PRO A 599 9.37 24.81 -30.97
N ALA A 600 8.69 23.81 -31.53
CA ALA A 600 7.77 24.02 -32.66
C ALA A 600 6.68 25.06 -32.29
N GLY A 601 6.19 25.82 -33.27
CA GLY A 601 5.17 26.86 -33.09
C GLY A 601 5.61 28.13 -32.33
N VAL A 602 6.61 28.07 -31.46
CA VAL A 602 7.01 29.20 -30.59
C VAL A 602 7.71 30.31 -31.39
N THR A 603 7.11 31.50 -31.41
CA THR A 603 7.61 32.71 -32.09
C THR A 603 7.95 33.87 -31.14
N SER A 604 7.55 33.78 -29.86
CA SER A 604 7.87 34.76 -28.81
C SER A 604 8.05 34.09 -27.46
N ILE A 605 8.98 34.59 -26.64
CA ILE A 605 9.25 34.09 -25.28
C ILE A 605 9.32 35.27 -24.32
N VAL A 606 8.58 35.20 -23.21
CA VAL A 606 8.74 36.11 -22.08
C VAL A 606 9.93 35.63 -21.25
N VAL A 607 11.04 36.34 -21.37
CA VAL A 607 12.28 36.08 -20.62
C VAL A 607 12.26 36.87 -19.31
N GLU A 608 12.56 36.19 -18.21
CA GLU A 608 12.76 36.78 -16.90
C GLU A 608 14.12 36.35 -16.35
N ALA A 609 15.00 37.29 -16.06
CA ALA A 609 16.35 37.05 -15.57
C ALA A 609 16.53 37.71 -14.20
N TRP A 610 17.19 37.00 -13.29
CA TRP A 610 17.62 37.50 -11.99
C TRP A 610 19.14 37.36 -11.90
N GLY A 611 19.84 38.48 -11.73
CA GLY A 611 21.29 38.47 -11.46
C GLY A 611 21.57 37.89 -10.08
N ALA A 612 22.81 37.52 -9.80
CA ALA A 612 23.18 36.97 -8.50
C ALA A 612 23.61 38.04 -7.48
N GLN A 613 23.51 37.68 -6.20
CA GLN A 613 24.02 38.49 -5.10
C GLN A 613 25.56 38.50 -5.08
N GLY A 614 26.16 39.60 -4.65
CA GLY A 614 27.57 39.65 -4.29
C GLY A 614 27.89 38.83 -3.03
N GLY A 615 29.17 38.52 -2.84
CA GLY A 615 29.63 37.82 -1.65
C GLY A 615 29.52 38.67 -0.39
N THR A 616 29.51 37.99 0.76
CA THR A 616 29.50 38.59 2.10
C THR A 616 30.64 37.98 2.90
N PRO A 617 31.51 38.79 3.55
CA PRO A 617 32.64 38.29 4.35
C PRO A 617 32.21 37.30 5.46
N SER A 618 33.13 36.45 5.92
CA SER A 618 32.82 35.41 6.92
C SER A 618 32.96 35.88 8.37
N ASN A 619 33.72 36.94 8.62
CA ASN A 619 34.11 37.33 9.97
C ASN A 619 33.06 38.20 10.69
N ASN A 620 31.84 37.68 10.86
CA ASN A 620 30.93 38.13 11.92
C ASN A 620 31.47 37.67 13.30
N TYR A 621 32.67 38.15 13.63
CA TYR A 621 33.52 37.62 14.69
C TYR A 621 32.98 38.03 16.05
N GLY A 622 32.50 37.07 16.84
CA GLY A 622 32.07 37.30 18.23
C GLY A 622 30.95 38.32 18.44
N GLY A 623 30.18 38.67 17.40
CA GLY A 623 29.12 39.68 17.49
C GLY A 623 29.61 41.14 17.49
N ILE A 624 30.86 41.42 17.10
CA ILE A 624 31.46 42.77 17.10
C ILE A 624 30.60 43.82 16.37
N CYS A 625 29.93 43.46 15.27
CA CYS A 625 29.03 44.38 14.54
C CYS A 625 27.61 44.50 15.13
N GLY A 626 27.33 44.01 16.34
CA GLY A 626 26.03 44.14 17.01
C GLY A 626 24.85 43.50 16.25
N GLY A 627 25.11 42.56 15.35
CA GLY A 627 24.11 41.93 14.47
C GLY A 627 23.87 42.62 13.12
N ASN A 628 24.62 43.68 12.79
CA ASN A 628 24.42 44.50 11.58
C ASN A 628 25.67 44.57 10.67
N PRO A 629 26.17 43.43 10.14
CA PRO A 629 27.32 43.41 9.21
C PRO A 629 26.93 43.96 7.83
N ASP A 630 27.93 44.41 7.07
CA ASP A 630 27.75 44.79 5.66
C ASP A 630 27.51 43.55 4.77
N VAL A 631 26.54 43.62 3.86
CA VAL A 631 26.04 42.46 3.09
C VAL A 631 26.26 42.65 1.60
N GLY A 632 26.64 41.57 0.90
CA GLY A 632 26.77 41.56 -0.56
C GLY A 632 25.49 42.01 -1.26
N GLY A 633 25.63 42.91 -2.22
CA GLY A 633 24.51 43.55 -2.90
C GLY A 633 23.62 42.54 -3.61
N ARG A 634 22.31 42.65 -3.43
CA ARG A 634 21.33 41.78 -4.12
C ARG A 634 21.41 41.97 -5.63
N GLY A 635 21.25 40.89 -6.36
CA GLY A 635 21.20 40.89 -7.82
C GLY A 635 19.92 41.54 -8.36
N GLY A 636 20.00 42.01 -9.60
CA GLY A 636 18.91 42.67 -10.30
C GLY A 636 17.86 41.72 -10.83
N TYR A 637 16.79 42.29 -11.38
CA TYR A 637 15.77 41.59 -12.16
C TYR A 637 15.56 42.30 -13.49
N ALA A 638 15.36 41.54 -14.56
CA ALA A 638 15.00 42.06 -15.89
C ALA A 638 13.96 41.14 -16.53
N LYS A 639 12.89 41.72 -17.09
CA LYS A 639 11.84 41.03 -17.85
C LYS A 639 11.69 41.63 -19.24
N GLY A 640 11.35 40.82 -20.24
CA GLY A 640 10.92 41.32 -21.55
C GLY A 640 10.55 40.20 -22.52
N THR A 641 9.81 40.56 -23.57
CA THR A 641 9.36 39.63 -24.62
C THR A 641 10.38 39.59 -25.75
N LEU A 642 11.02 38.43 -25.93
CA LEU A 642 11.98 38.13 -26.98
C LEU A 642 11.26 37.48 -28.17
N ALA A 643 11.28 38.12 -29.33
CA ALA A 643 10.88 37.44 -30.58
C ALA A 643 11.91 36.36 -30.94
N VAL A 644 11.45 35.17 -31.36
CA VAL A 644 12.28 34.00 -31.68
C VAL A 644 11.78 33.31 -32.96
N SER A 645 12.38 32.18 -33.32
CA SER A 645 11.89 31.31 -34.39
C SER A 645 11.98 29.85 -33.95
N PRO A 646 11.06 28.96 -34.35
CA PRO A 646 11.15 27.53 -34.04
C PRO A 646 12.51 26.93 -34.42
N GLY A 647 13.04 26.06 -33.57
CA GLY A 647 14.37 25.44 -33.72
C GLY A 647 15.57 26.36 -33.43
N GLN A 648 15.36 27.63 -33.10
CA GLN A 648 16.45 28.55 -32.76
C GLN A 648 17.06 28.20 -31.40
N ASN A 649 18.40 28.05 -31.33
CA ASN A 649 19.10 27.91 -30.05
C ASN A 649 19.33 29.28 -29.39
N LEU A 650 18.97 29.40 -28.11
CA LEU A 650 19.31 30.49 -27.20
C LEU A 650 20.34 29.99 -26.19
N ALA A 651 21.42 30.77 -26.00
CA ALA A 651 22.41 30.47 -24.97
C ALA A 651 22.06 31.21 -23.68
N ILE A 652 21.81 30.45 -22.61
CA ILE A 652 21.38 30.92 -21.30
C ILE A 652 22.57 30.96 -20.35
N TYR A 653 22.90 32.13 -19.84
CA TYR A 653 23.97 32.36 -18.87
C TYR A 653 23.32 32.74 -17.53
N VAL A 654 23.34 31.84 -16.56
CA VAL A 654 22.75 32.10 -15.24
C VAL A 654 23.83 32.50 -14.25
N GLY A 655 23.74 33.72 -13.72
CA GLY A 655 24.69 34.28 -12.78
C GLY A 655 24.78 33.47 -11.49
N CYS A 656 26.00 33.24 -11.00
CA CYS A 656 26.23 32.60 -9.71
C CYS A 656 26.63 33.63 -8.66
N ALA A 657 26.31 33.37 -7.39
CA ALA A 657 26.63 34.26 -6.28
C ALA A 657 28.14 34.48 -6.15
N GLY A 658 28.53 35.68 -5.70
CA GLY A 658 29.89 35.93 -5.23
C GLY A 658 30.15 35.19 -3.93
N GLY A 659 31.36 34.69 -3.74
CA GLY A 659 31.81 34.04 -2.52
C GLY A 659 32.73 34.91 -1.67
N GLN A 660 33.29 34.29 -0.63
CA GLN A 660 34.29 34.89 0.25
C GLN A 660 35.70 34.82 -0.34
N GLY A 661 36.54 35.81 -0.03
CA GLY A 661 37.85 35.96 -0.64
C GLY A 661 37.76 36.23 -2.14
N ASN A 662 38.77 35.79 -2.89
CA ASN A 662 38.80 35.89 -4.35
C ASN A 662 37.91 34.80 -5.00
N SER A 663 36.60 34.89 -4.79
CA SER A 663 35.61 33.94 -5.29
C SER A 663 34.55 34.67 -6.13
N PRO A 664 34.88 35.08 -7.37
CA PRO A 664 33.97 35.82 -8.26
C PRO A 664 32.74 34.99 -8.65
N GLY A 665 31.58 35.65 -8.71
CA GLY A 665 30.35 35.07 -9.22
C GLY A 665 30.43 34.78 -10.72
N TRP A 666 30.14 33.53 -11.13
CA TRP A 666 30.22 33.12 -12.53
C TRP A 666 29.27 33.92 -13.44
N ASN A 667 29.69 34.15 -14.69
CA ASN A 667 29.18 35.14 -15.64
C ASN A 667 29.35 36.60 -15.15
N GLY A 668 30.61 36.96 -14.89
CA GLY A 668 31.03 38.37 -14.89
C GLY A 668 31.19 39.06 -13.54
N GLY A 669 31.08 38.35 -12.41
CA GLY A 669 31.45 38.91 -11.10
C GLY A 669 32.93 39.31 -11.05
N GLY A 670 33.23 40.41 -10.37
CA GLY A 670 34.61 40.89 -10.20
C GLY A 670 35.43 40.01 -9.26
N ASN A 671 36.73 39.94 -9.54
CA ASN A 671 37.73 39.30 -8.68
C ASN A 671 37.94 40.13 -7.40
N SER A 672 38.30 39.48 -6.30
CA SER A 672 38.56 40.15 -5.02
C SER A 672 39.92 39.79 -4.44
N CYS A 673 40.25 40.38 -3.30
CA CYS A 673 41.46 40.04 -2.56
C CYS A 673 41.35 38.65 -1.88
N SER A 674 42.49 38.02 -1.61
CA SER A 674 42.54 36.60 -1.21
C SER A 674 42.10 36.33 0.24
N GLN A 675 41.83 37.33 1.08
CA GLN A 675 41.38 37.09 2.46
C GLN A 675 39.91 36.63 2.47
N THR A 676 39.68 35.36 2.79
CA THR A 676 38.32 34.77 2.93
C THR A 676 37.53 35.32 4.12
N THR A 677 38.21 35.94 5.08
CA THR A 677 37.57 36.66 6.18
C THR A 677 36.93 37.95 5.72
N THR A 678 37.68 38.82 5.02
CA THR A 678 37.36 40.25 4.87
C THR A 678 37.19 40.76 3.43
N CYS A 679 37.40 39.90 2.43
CA CYS A 679 37.16 40.22 1.02
C CYS A 679 35.97 39.43 0.48
N SER A 680 35.30 39.94 -0.55
CA SER A 680 34.28 39.15 -1.25
C SER A 680 34.18 39.43 -2.77
N GLY A 681 33.77 38.39 -3.51
CA GLY A 681 33.55 38.40 -4.95
C GLY A 681 32.26 39.12 -5.36
N GLY A 682 32.25 39.75 -6.54
CA GLY A 682 31.03 40.31 -7.12
C GLY A 682 30.07 39.22 -7.61
N GLY A 683 28.77 39.48 -7.59
CA GLY A 683 27.76 38.58 -8.11
C GLY A 683 27.76 38.53 -9.64
N GLY A 684 27.50 37.34 -10.20
CA GLY A 684 27.36 37.16 -11.65
C GLY A 684 26.08 37.76 -12.22
N ALA A 685 26.12 38.22 -13.47
CA ALA A 685 24.93 38.60 -14.20
C ALA A 685 24.19 37.37 -14.74
N SER A 686 22.86 37.47 -14.89
CA SER A 686 22.09 36.50 -15.69
C SER A 686 21.71 37.12 -17.02
N ASP A 687 21.97 36.43 -18.13
CA ASP A 687 21.66 36.93 -19.47
C ASP A 687 21.27 35.81 -20.46
N VAL A 688 20.57 36.22 -21.52
CA VAL A 688 20.22 35.37 -22.66
C VAL A 688 20.86 35.92 -23.92
N ARG A 689 21.46 35.04 -24.74
CA ARG A 689 22.15 35.39 -25.98
C ARG A 689 21.48 34.75 -27.20
N LYS A 690 21.29 35.54 -28.25
CA LYS A 690 20.63 35.15 -29.50
C LYS A 690 21.62 35.27 -30.66
N GLY A 691 21.70 34.22 -31.50
CA GLY A 691 22.56 34.20 -32.69
C GLY A 691 24.07 34.16 -32.41
N GLY A 692 24.48 33.72 -31.21
CA GLY A 692 25.88 33.59 -30.82
C GLY A 692 26.08 33.66 -29.30
N THR A 693 27.32 33.41 -28.85
CA THR A 693 27.70 33.33 -27.43
C THR A 693 28.46 34.56 -26.91
N GLY A 694 28.77 35.53 -27.78
CA GLY A 694 29.54 36.73 -27.42
C GLY A 694 28.72 37.76 -26.62
N LEU A 695 29.39 38.67 -25.91
CA LEU A 695 28.73 39.71 -25.11
C LEU A 695 27.85 40.67 -25.94
N ALA A 696 28.08 40.75 -27.25
CA ALA A 696 27.26 41.49 -28.21
C ALA A 696 25.96 40.77 -28.61
N ASN A 697 25.84 39.46 -28.38
CA ASN A 697 24.64 38.67 -28.66
C ASN A 697 23.58 38.75 -27.54
N ARG A 698 23.89 39.42 -26.42
CA ARG A 698 23.01 39.55 -25.25
C ARG A 698 21.75 40.34 -25.62
N VAL A 699 20.58 39.74 -25.46
CA VAL A 699 19.28 40.37 -25.75
C VAL A 699 18.61 40.93 -24.49
N ILE A 700 18.86 40.30 -23.34
CA ILE A 700 18.44 40.77 -22.02
C ILE A 700 19.52 40.40 -21.00
N VAL A 701 19.76 41.28 -20.02
CA VAL A 701 20.69 41.08 -18.91
C VAL A 701 20.04 41.55 -17.61
N ALA A 702 20.17 40.79 -16.54
CA ALA A 702 19.96 41.23 -15.17
C ALA A 702 21.32 41.27 -14.44
N GLY A 703 21.74 42.45 -14.01
CA GLY A 703 23.06 42.64 -13.39
C GLY A 703 23.16 41.98 -12.01
N GLY A 704 24.32 41.38 -11.70
CA GLY A 704 24.66 40.93 -10.35
C GLY A 704 25.07 42.10 -9.44
N GLY A 705 24.92 41.94 -8.14
CA GLY A 705 25.32 42.96 -7.16
C GLY A 705 26.81 42.91 -6.82
N GLY A 706 27.35 44.01 -6.29
CA GLY A 706 28.72 44.07 -5.79
C GLY A 706 28.92 43.23 -4.53
N GLY A 707 30.12 42.71 -4.31
CA GLY A 707 30.51 42.11 -3.05
C GLY A 707 30.63 43.17 -1.95
N ALA A 708 30.40 42.76 -0.69
CA ALA A 708 30.65 43.59 0.47
C ALA A 708 32.10 43.49 0.99
N GLU A 709 32.52 44.52 1.69
CA GLU A 709 33.77 44.58 2.46
C GLU A 709 33.50 44.32 3.96
N TYR A 710 34.51 44.36 4.83
CA TYR A 710 34.36 44.05 6.26
C TYR A 710 34.13 45.32 7.09
N SER A 711 32.87 45.74 7.15
CA SER A 711 32.43 46.86 8.00
C SER A 711 31.14 46.54 8.76
N CYS A 712 30.88 47.34 9.79
CA CYS A 712 29.74 47.23 10.71
C CYS A 712 28.73 48.37 10.50
N GLY A 713 28.34 48.65 9.25
CA GLY A 713 27.45 49.77 8.91
C GLY A 713 25.98 49.38 8.67
N GLY A 714 25.69 48.10 8.46
CA GLY A 714 24.43 47.66 7.84
C GLY A 714 24.31 48.19 6.41
N LYS A 715 25.43 48.25 5.70
CA LYS A 715 25.55 48.72 4.33
C LYS A 715 26.06 47.56 3.46
N GLY A 716 27.01 47.81 2.56
CA GLY A 716 27.64 46.78 1.77
C GLY A 716 27.59 47.03 0.25
N GLY A 717 27.57 45.93 -0.49
CA GLY A 717 27.70 45.92 -1.94
C GLY A 717 26.53 46.58 -2.67
N GLY A 718 26.84 47.30 -3.74
CA GLY A 718 25.84 47.98 -4.57
C GLY A 718 24.91 46.98 -5.25
N VAL A 719 23.61 47.26 -5.18
CA VAL A 719 22.58 46.41 -5.79
C VAL A 719 22.77 46.28 -7.30
N GLY A 720 22.71 45.05 -7.82
CA GLY A 720 22.69 44.79 -9.25
C GLY A 720 21.33 45.14 -9.85
N GLY A 721 21.31 45.41 -11.16
CA GLY A 721 20.10 45.67 -11.93
C GLY A 721 19.69 47.14 -11.99
N GLY A 722 18.51 47.40 -12.58
CA GLY A 722 18.19 48.72 -13.12
C GLY A 722 19.01 49.02 -14.39
N LEU A 723 18.67 50.11 -15.11
CA LEU A 723 19.49 50.56 -16.25
C LEU A 723 20.87 51.08 -15.79
N ASN A 724 20.95 51.57 -14.55
CA ASN A 724 22.19 51.79 -13.83
C ASN A 724 22.14 50.98 -12.53
N GLY A 725 23.21 50.25 -12.21
CA GLY A 725 23.37 49.55 -10.95
C GLY A 725 23.54 50.50 -9.77
N GLY A 726 23.37 49.98 -8.56
CA GLY A 726 23.70 50.70 -7.33
C GLY A 726 25.20 50.85 -7.13
N ASN A 727 25.61 51.98 -6.55
CA ASN A 727 26.96 52.12 -5.98
C ASN A 727 27.07 51.25 -4.72
N GLY A 728 28.27 50.83 -4.34
CA GLY A 728 28.55 50.40 -2.97
C GLY A 728 28.24 51.51 -1.96
N THR A 729 27.99 51.12 -0.71
CA THR A 729 27.73 52.04 0.41
C THR A 729 28.33 51.46 1.69
N GLY A 730 28.86 52.29 2.59
CA GLY A 730 29.37 51.87 3.90
C GLY A 730 30.83 52.22 4.19
N GLY A 731 31.65 52.37 3.15
CA GLY A 731 33.08 52.66 3.29
C GLY A 731 33.38 53.91 4.12
N ASP A 732 34.49 53.85 4.85
CA ASP A 732 34.95 54.90 5.78
C ASP A 732 35.19 56.25 5.09
N ASN A 733 35.21 57.35 5.87
CA ASN A 733 35.33 58.73 5.37
C ASN A 733 36.58 59.03 4.50
N ALA A 734 37.54 58.11 4.39
CA ALA A 734 38.72 58.22 3.52
C ALA A 734 38.64 57.37 2.24
N SER A 735 37.68 56.44 2.14
CA SER A 735 37.43 55.60 0.96
C SER A 735 36.29 56.15 0.10
N SER A 736 36.21 55.64 -1.12
CA SER A 736 35.13 55.97 -2.03
C SER A 736 34.70 54.72 -2.79
N GLU A 737 33.38 54.49 -2.79
CA GLU A 737 32.81 53.20 -3.14
C GLU A 737 32.85 52.89 -4.64
N GLY A 738 32.94 51.60 -4.99
CA GLY A 738 32.74 51.14 -6.36
C GLY A 738 31.40 51.60 -6.89
N LYS A 739 31.38 52.26 -8.05
CA LYS A 739 30.14 52.81 -8.63
C LYS A 739 29.37 51.75 -9.40
N GLY A 740 28.07 51.96 -9.58
CA GLY A 740 27.23 51.08 -10.38
C GLY A 740 27.59 51.11 -11.87
N GLY A 741 27.43 49.98 -12.56
CA GLY A 741 27.51 49.92 -14.03
C GLY A 741 26.33 50.67 -14.67
N THR A 742 26.49 51.14 -15.91
CA THR A 742 25.46 51.90 -16.64
C THR A 742 25.09 51.23 -17.98
N GLN A 743 24.29 51.88 -18.82
CA GLN A 743 24.05 51.42 -20.20
C GLN A 743 25.22 51.69 -21.17
N ASN A 744 26.23 52.49 -20.78
CA ASN A 744 27.25 52.99 -21.71
C ASN A 744 28.71 52.80 -21.23
N ALA A 745 28.89 52.60 -19.92
CA ALA A 745 30.19 52.40 -19.28
C ALA A 745 30.05 51.54 -18.02
N GLY A 746 31.12 50.85 -17.65
CA GLY A 746 31.23 50.21 -16.35
C GLY A 746 31.39 51.22 -15.22
N GLY A 747 31.03 50.80 -14.03
CA GLY A 747 31.14 51.65 -12.85
C GLY A 747 32.60 52.00 -12.56
N ALA A 748 32.86 53.25 -12.24
CA ALA A 748 34.18 53.67 -11.77
C ALA A 748 34.57 52.87 -10.51
N GLY A 749 35.81 52.41 -10.47
CA GLY A 749 36.37 51.75 -9.29
C GLY A 749 36.60 52.74 -8.15
N GLY A 750 36.66 52.22 -6.93
CA GLY A 750 36.86 53.00 -5.72
C GLY A 750 38.28 53.57 -5.57
N PHE A 751 38.40 54.67 -4.85
CA PHE A 751 39.66 55.34 -4.55
C PHE A 751 39.80 55.63 -3.05
N PHE A 752 40.96 55.35 -2.46
CA PHE A 752 41.25 55.59 -1.05
C PHE A 752 42.31 56.69 -0.92
N ASN A 753 41.99 57.77 -0.19
CA ASN A 753 42.86 58.94 -0.09
C ASN A 753 44.20 58.65 0.63
N VAL A 754 44.24 57.63 1.49
CA VAL A 754 45.43 57.29 2.31
C VAL A 754 46.35 56.27 1.61
N PHE A 755 45.79 55.35 0.79
CA PHE A 755 46.57 54.44 -0.06
C PHE A 755 46.15 54.56 -1.54
N PRO A 756 46.43 55.71 -2.19
CA PRO A 756 46.04 55.98 -3.58
C PRO A 756 46.69 55.03 -4.61
N GLN A 757 47.70 54.26 -4.20
CA GLN A 757 48.35 53.23 -5.02
C GLN A 757 47.53 51.93 -5.19
N PHE A 758 46.45 51.74 -4.42
CA PHE A 758 45.59 50.55 -4.50
C PHE A 758 44.12 50.88 -4.86
N PRO A 759 43.84 51.51 -6.03
CA PRO A 759 42.46 51.77 -6.45
C PRO A 759 41.72 50.47 -6.80
N GLY A 760 40.43 50.44 -6.49
CA GLY A 760 39.50 49.48 -7.08
C GLY A 760 39.45 49.67 -8.60
N GLN A 761 39.28 48.58 -9.34
CA GLN A 761 39.28 48.64 -10.80
C GLN A 761 37.89 49.01 -11.33
N PRO A 762 37.79 49.75 -12.45
CA PRO A 762 36.52 50.03 -13.09
C PRO A 762 35.90 48.75 -13.68
N GLY A 763 34.57 48.68 -13.70
CA GLY A 763 33.84 47.67 -14.43
C GLY A 763 34.01 47.81 -15.95
N GLN A 764 33.70 46.74 -16.68
CA GLN A 764 33.77 46.66 -18.13
C GLN A 764 32.48 46.06 -18.70
N LEU A 765 32.35 46.00 -20.03
CA LEU A 765 31.24 45.31 -20.68
C LEU A 765 31.25 43.83 -20.26
N GLY A 766 30.17 43.36 -19.62
CA GLY A 766 30.04 41.97 -19.15
C GLY A 766 30.84 41.59 -17.89
N ILE A 767 31.69 42.47 -17.34
CA ILE A 767 32.65 42.10 -16.28
C ILE A 767 32.65 43.18 -15.18
N GLY A 768 32.51 42.76 -13.92
CA GLY A 768 32.65 43.60 -12.74
C GLY A 768 34.11 43.93 -12.42
N GLY A 769 34.35 45.14 -11.93
CA GLY A 769 35.67 45.62 -11.58
C GLY A 769 36.27 44.84 -10.40
N ALA A 770 37.55 44.49 -10.50
CA ALA A 770 38.26 43.84 -9.41
C ALA A 770 38.43 44.77 -8.21
N ALA A 771 38.39 44.23 -6.98
CA ALA A 771 38.68 44.98 -5.76
C ALA A 771 40.17 45.37 -5.66
N ALA A 772 40.51 46.18 -4.65
CA ALA A 772 41.85 46.70 -4.44
C ALA A 772 42.93 45.60 -4.28
N ALA A 773 43.96 45.65 -5.13
CA ALA A 773 45.04 44.67 -5.16
C ALA A 773 46.10 44.91 -4.07
N GLY A 774 45.72 44.69 -2.80
CA GLY A 774 46.62 44.87 -1.64
C GLY A 774 46.45 43.88 -0.49
N GLY A 775 45.45 42.98 -0.54
CA GLY A 775 45.13 42.09 0.60
C GLY A 775 44.41 42.79 1.77
N LEU A 776 43.93 44.01 1.55
CA LEU A 776 43.12 44.83 2.46
C LEU A 776 41.62 44.58 2.22
N HIS A 777 40.79 44.84 3.23
CA HIS A 777 39.35 44.59 3.21
C HIS A 777 38.69 45.30 2.03
N SER A 778 37.95 44.58 1.18
CA SER A 778 37.29 45.20 0.02
C SER A 778 36.27 44.29 -0.69
N GLY A 779 35.24 44.93 -1.24
CA GLY A 779 34.21 44.31 -2.07
C GLY A 779 34.48 44.53 -3.57
N SER A 780 34.17 43.55 -4.41
CA SER A 780 34.41 43.63 -5.86
C SER A 780 33.12 43.83 -6.67
N GLY A 781 33.22 44.40 -7.86
CA GLY A 781 32.06 44.85 -8.65
C GLY A 781 31.21 43.68 -9.18
N GLY A 782 29.89 43.86 -9.20
CA GLY A 782 28.96 42.90 -9.78
C GLY A 782 29.00 42.91 -11.31
N GLY A 783 28.79 41.74 -11.93
CA GLY A 783 28.66 41.61 -13.38
C GLY A 783 27.39 42.27 -13.91
N GLY A 784 27.35 42.68 -15.18
CA GLY A 784 26.16 43.29 -15.76
C GLY A 784 26.25 43.44 -17.27
N TYR A 785 25.38 44.27 -17.86
CA TYR A 785 25.58 44.71 -19.23
C TYR A 785 26.91 45.45 -19.33
N TYR A 786 27.09 46.45 -18.47
CA TYR A 786 28.39 46.79 -17.92
C TYR A 786 28.42 46.44 -16.41
N GLY A 787 29.55 45.93 -15.92
CA GLY A 787 29.72 45.65 -14.50
C GLY A 787 29.88 46.92 -13.66
N GLY A 788 29.66 46.80 -12.36
CA GLY A 788 30.03 47.84 -11.40
C GLY A 788 31.54 47.88 -11.17
N GLY A 789 32.04 48.97 -10.57
CA GLY A 789 33.44 49.07 -10.15
C GLY A 789 33.73 48.27 -8.88
N GLY A 790 34.96 47.80 -8.72
CA GLY A 790 35.42 47.25 -7.45
C GLY A 790 35.68 48.36 -6.44
N GLY A 791 35.57 48.05 -5.14
CA GLY A 791 35.89 48.96 -4.05
C GLY A 791 37.40 49.21 -3.92
N ALA A 792 37.73 50.32 -3.27
CA ALA A 792 39.06 50.56 -2.72
C ALA A 792 39.28 49.67 -1.47
N PRO A 793 40.44 49.76 -0.78
CA PRO A 793 40.51 49.33 0.62
C PRO A 793 39.41 50.01 1.43
N ASP A 794 38.82 49.25 2.35
CA ASP A 794 37.75 49.68 3.26
C ASP A 794 36.56 50.25 2.46
N GLY A 795 36.20 49.54 1.38
CA GLY A 795 35.24 49.95 0.37
C GLY A 795 34.55 48.82 -0.39
N ASN A 796 33.27 49.03 -0.67
CA ASN A 796 32.33 48.08 -1.25
C ASN A 796 32.31 48.14 -2.79
N GLY A 797 31.99 47.00 -3.42
CA GLY A 797 31.81 46.91 -4.87
C GLY A 797 30.48 47.50 -5.34
N GLY A 798 30.43 48.09 -6.53
CA GLY A 798 29.18 48.52 -7.17
C GLY A 798 28.48 47.37 -7.90
N GLY A 799 27.17 47.46 -8.08
CA GLY A 799 26.38 46.49 -8.85
C GLY A 799 26.47 46.73 -10.36
N GLY A 800 26.33 45.66 -11.15
CA GLY A 800 26.25 45.77 -12.60
C GLY A 800 24.87 46.20 -13.11
N SER A 801 24.81 46.80 -14.29
CA SER A 801 23.57 47.19 -14.94
C SER A 801 22.82 46.00 -15.55
N SER A 802 21.49 46.10 -15.62
CA SER A 802 20.67 45.30 -16.53
C SER A 802 20.80 45.80 -17.97
N TYR A 803 20.17 45.10 -18.93
CA TYR A 803 19.99 45.58 -20.31
C TYR A 803 18.75 44.94 -20.93
N LEU A 804 18.06 45.70 -21.79
CA LEU A 804 16.77 45.34 -22.38
C LEU A 804 16.74 45.51 -23.91
N GLY A 805 17.86 45.88 -24.55
CA GLY A 805 17.87 46.33 -25.95
C GLY A 805 17.59 45.26 -27.01
N GLY A 806 17.45 43.98 -26.63
CA GLY A 806 17.02 42.90 -27.52
C GLY A 806 15.63 42.34 -27.22
N VAL A 807 14.85 42.97 -26.33
CA VAL A 807 13.49 42.56 -25.96
C VAL A 807 12.49 43.70 -26.08
N THR A 808 11.23 43.36 -26.33
CA THR A 808 10.08 44.27 -26.28
C THR A 808 9.40 44.22 -24.92
N ASN A 809 8.60 45.24 -24.56
CA ASN A 809 7.93 45.35 -23.26
C ASN A 809 8.90 45.16 -22.07
N GLY A 810 10.13 45.66 -22.22
CA GLY A 810 11.22 45.45 -21.27
C GLY A 810 11.03 46.24 -19.98
N SER A 811 11.31 45.60 -18.84
CA SER A 811 11.35 46.24 -17.52
C SER A 811 12.51 45.69 -16.68
N THR A 812 13.00 46.47 -15.71
CA THR A 812 14.06 46.02 -14.81
C THR A 812 13.95 46.68 -13.44
N LEU A 813 14.31 45.93 -12.40
CA LEU A 813 14.41 46.37 -11.01
C LEU A 813 15.83 46.09 -10.49
N ALA A 814 16.28 46.89 -9.53
CA ALA A 814 17.55 46.68 -8.84
C ALA A 814 17.33 45.96 -7.50
N GLY A 815 18.29 45.13 -7.07
CA GLY A 815 18.37 44.64 -5.70
C GLY A 815 17.32 43.60 -5.27
N VAL A 816 16.76 42.85 -6.22
CA VAL A 816 15.70 41.86 -5.96
C VAL A 816 16.26 40.56 -5.37
N GLN A 817 17.27 39.97 -6.02
CA GLN A 817 17.65 38.57 -5.84
C GLN A 817 18.75 38.37 -4.78
N PRO A 818 18.50 37.59 -3.71
CA PRO A 818 19.54 37.04 -2.85
C PRO A 818 20.13 35.74 -3.45
N GLY A 819 21.34 35.37 -3.07
CA GLY A 819 22.00 34.14 -3.49
C GLY A 819 22.27 34.05 -5.00
N ASN A 820 22.11 32.86 -5.58
CA ASN A 820 22.32 32.63 -7.01
C ASN A 820 21.25 33.32 -7.87
N GLY A 821 21.62 33.68 -9.09
CA GLY A 821 20.69 34.08 -10.13
C GLY A 821 19.90 32.91 -10.69
N LYS A 822 18.87 33.24 -11.47
CA LYS A 822 18.07 32.31 -12.28
C LYS A 822 17.63 32.98 -13.58
N VAL A 823 17.28 32.18 -14.59
CA VAL A 823 16.55 32.64 -15.78
C VAL A 823 15.30 31.78 -15.93
N VAL A 824 14.17 32.40 -16.23
CA VAL A 824 12.89 31.74 -16.51
C VAL A 824 12.47 32.15 -17.91
N LEU A 825 12.08 31.17 -18.72
CA LEU A 825 11.47 31.36 -20.03
C LEU A 825 10.01 30.90 -19.93
N ASN A 826 9.07 31.76 -20.32
CA ASN A 826 7.66 31.42 -20.46
C ASN A 826 7.26 31.63 -21.93
N TYR A 827 6.61 30.65 -22.57
CA TYR A 827 6.29 30.63 -24.01
C TYR A 827 5.02 29.83 -24.32
#